data_AF-A0A812ZPJ9-F1
#
_entry.id   AF-A0A812ZPJ9-F1
#
_cell.length_a   1.000
_cell.length_b   1.000
_cell.length_c   1.000
_cell.angle_alpha   90.00
_cell.angle_beta   90.00
_cell.angle_gamma   90.00
#
_symmetry.space_group_name_H-M   'P 1'
#
loop_
_entity.id
_entity.type
_entity.pdbx_description
1 polymer ?
#
loop_
_entity_poly.entity_id
_entity_poly.type
_entity_poly.pdbx_seq_one_letter_code
_entity_poly.pdbx_strand_id
1 'polypeptide(L)'
;MRAARKHASASSTGAVASRSEAADAGTQIRLHSRWMDMATQSVAVEGPTTNTRQKAYARLSMIGGRHSKLANSEVIKPFHPYGAFRICWDISAMVLIVGDSITLPPALAWNVKMGISDDVFGSFLWFSFWVSLAYWTADLFVNMNTATYHKGVLKTGYSTILASYMRGWLFFDVLLLALDVGYGLSETSLSAELRLFRVSRILRLLRLLRILKLTRVNAIIEETAANSGHQSVTVITGITTTAIAMAFCAHLLTCMWYAIGRGLEESQEVQSWTQLAEADSVPEWVQYLHAMRWIINAPAPPLLDAGSGLERGADILVSIFCLAAMGMGISKISDTLAELRAMNEARDRRRREVRQYLNQQHVPFELVSRIMRFVEYRLEKFSSTSLDTSLISPTLQLELYVSQRSIHVLELPIFKLLQECYSDVFGSLCAALEKHVYDKGEHIFIAGSWVSCLHITATGTYSYIEGFDAEGDAAEFTGTKWFGELSLYADGTLHQSTLSAQTFCETFSLRGPDLARCVAQSRGCTTMFCDYAKEFVSAMQTSKTKCGDEEQVHCAATCCRKNQHYLELYPDPKTQLKNITIPLKRGDATATSSKSFSILRFIRKPGRPTDATAQAAQDQELGNSTPGCAESNVEHVEVHPDASITSLWPRLDVSAEHINPGLDLYLKSLGVRAMETYKLTQELQLVIPELHFEHSPHVVFEQPAERERAESSCISVLALFKNRYDIFTHPQAPHQRLDETQWLELQSLLSWIDPDVEHMQAVMVLLAIRALGKSKAVLQQMPREMRRPEKAILQLMASEKNVVPSVWWLSERGAKCIENALEIHELFNLAQMLQGENLPANIVQLRRCIEEKSEEQFRFYILFLLGFMSGIAAGTGSRFMNGKNASAVISGIRLLKRLMECPPAAIYWGYLDERARKLNLNFSSAEDLVLVRLSCLARVQDEKDYLQLRTSWDALKARERMALIDHFLADGIQEQAFMLEFLPNCVANAKANHTVGFAGLLGVLVDLLSNLRSSIDSMPNMDKVIPVDLSEMAEFIAVVQNRFVFLTCVSRCQLQFVGQRVFLKMTGGNWGRTADPDSDMTSLAYTLQDILQKQEFLEAYLVRRDEQSSPSPFHSEMQPSVPAVDRDIERMYGMYSADPHIVRREVF
;
A
#
# COMPACT_ATOMS: atom_id res chain seq x y z
N MET A 1 -61.82 26.35 31.88
CA MET A 1 -60.69 25.59 31.30
C MET A 1 -59.42 26.38 31.59
N ARG A 2 -58.53 25.97 32.49
CA ARG A 2 -57.64 24.78 32.48
C ARG A 2 -56.53 24.88 31.42
N ALA A 3 -55.30 24.83 31.95
CA ALA A 3 -54.03 24.45 31.36
C ALA A 3 -53.20 25.53 30.61
N ALA A 4 -51.90 25.50 30.95
CA ALA A 4 -50.75 26.10 30.29
C ALA A 4 -50.38 27.58 30.61
N ARG A 5 -50.01 27.85 31.87
CA ARG A 5 -49.06 28.92 32.26
C ARG A 5 -48.29 28.47 33.50
N LYS A 6 -46.98 28.80 33.57
CA LYS A 6 -45.89 28.38 34.49
C LYS A 6 -45.07 27.23 33.87
N HIS A 7 -43.81 27.40 33.46
CA HIS A 7 -42.74 28.24 33.98
C HIS A 7 -41.79 28.68 32.85
N ALA A 8 -41.60 29.99 32.69
CA ALA A 8 -40.40 30.60 32.12
C ALA A 8 -40.39 32.09 32.48
N SER A 9 -39.79 32.45 33.63
CA SER A 9 -39.15 33.75 33.82
C SER A 9 -38.41 33.84 35.16
N ALA A 10 -37.11 34.08 35.03
CA ALA A 10 -36.32 35.07 35.76
C ALA A 10 -35.52 34.70 37.03
N SER A 11 -34.35 35.36 37.04
CA SER A 11 -33.30 35.50 38.07
C SER A 11 -32.40 34.29 38.25
N SER A 12 -31.10 34.30 37.91
CA SER A 12 -30.02 35.27 38.19
C SER A 12 -29.90 35.60 39.68
N THR A 13 -29.26 34.71 40.44
CA THR A 13 -28.27 35.01 41.50
C THR A 13 -27.93 33.71 42.24
N GLY A 14 -26.64 33.40 42.36
CA GLY A 14 -26.11 32.48 43.38
C GLY A 14 -25.65 31.12 42.85
N ALA A 15 -24.36 31.02 42.50
CA ALA A 15 -23.49 29.88 42.80
C ALA A 15 -22.07 30.14 42.25
N VAL A 16 -21.36 31.09 42.86
CA VAL A 16 -19.89 31.06 42.90
C VAL A 16 -19.54 30.11 44.04
N ALA A 17 -19.42 28.81 43.74
CA ALA A 17 -18.73 27.79 44.53
C ALA A 17 -19.11 26.40 43.99
N SER A 18 -18.23 25.82 43.16
CA SER A 18 -18.05 24.36 42.89
C SER A 18 -17.51 24.04 41.49
N ARG A 19 -16.85 24.99 40.79
CA ARG A 19 -16.20 24.71 39.49
C ARG A 19 -14.75 24.20 39.56
N SER A 20 -14.29 23.80 40.75
CA SER A 20 -12.91 23.32 40.97
C SER A 20 -12.76 21.79 41.04
N GLU A 21 -13.84 21.01 40.95
CA GLU A 21 -13.77 19.54 41.14
C GLU A 21 -14.26 18.71 39.93
N ALA A 22 -14.51 19.35 38.78
CA ALA A 22 -14.88 18.64 37.54
C ALA A 22 -13.71 18.49 36.54
N ALA A 23 -12.50 18.89 36.91
CA ALA A 23 -11.33 18.88 36.03
C ALA A 23 -10.48 17.59 36.11
N ASP A 24 -10.86 16.62 36.95
CA ASP A 24 -10.08 15.40 37.18
C ASP A 24 -10.81 14.10 36.77
N ALA A 25 -11.88 14.21 35.99
CA ALA A 25 -12.47 13.07 35.30
C ALA A 25 -11.72 12.85 33.98
N GLY A 26 -10.71 11.99 33.99
CA GLY A 26 -9.99 11.57 32.79
C GLY A 26 -10.96 11.00 31.74
N THR A 27 -11.35 11.83 30.78
CA THR A 27 -12.15 11.41 29.62
C THR A 27 -11.29 10.50 28.76
N GLN A 28 -11.41 9.18 28.93
CA GLN A 28 -10.76 8.21 28.04
C GLN A 28 -11.21 8.49 26.60
N ILE A 29 -10.28 8.91 25.73
CA ILE A 29 -10.53 9.15 24.30
C ILE A 29 -10.88 7.81 23.65
N ARG A 30 -12.16 7.50 23.42
CA ARG A 30 -12.56 6.21 22.82
C ARG A 30 -12.70 6.33 21.31
N LEU A 31 -12.24 5.30 20.59
CA LEU A 31 -12.51 5.16 19.16
C LEU A 31 -14.02 5.15 18.94
N HIS A 32 -14.50 5.95 17.98
CA HIS A 32 -15.92 6.05 17.70
C HIS A 32 -16.48 4.70 17.23
N SER A 33 -17.65 4.33 17.76
CA SER A 33 -18.39 3.08 17.43
C SER A 33 -18.43 2.76 15.93
N ARG A 34 -18.63 3.74 15.04
CA ARG A 34 -18.63 3.54 13.58
C ARG A 34 -17.38 2.84 13.04
N TRP A 35 -16.20 3.17 13.59
CA TRP A 35 -14.94 2.57 13.17
C TRP A 35 -14.79 1.18 13.77
N MET A 36 -15.37 0.94 14.95
CA MET A 36 -15.51 -0.42 15.48
C MET A 36 -16.45 -1.25 14.61
N ASP A 37 -17.60 -0.73 14.20
CA ASP A 37 -18.57 -1.40 13.33
C ASP A 37 -17.94 -1.72 11.96
N MET A 38 -17.25 -0.76 11.35
CA MET A 38 -16.52 -0.97 10.10
C MET A 38 -15.35 -1.94 10.26
N ALA A 39 -14.62 -1.89 11.38
CA ALA A 39 -13.60 -2.88 11.70
C ALA A 39 -14.20 -4.29 11.81
N THR A 40 -15.39 -4.45 12.42
CA THR A 40 -16.07 -5.76 12.51
C THR A 40 -16.54 -6.29 11.15
N GLN A 41 -16.91 -5.40 10.21
CA GLN A 41 -17.36 -5.77 8.86
C GLN A 41 -16.21 -6.00 7.86
N SER A 42 -15.02 -5.47 8.13
CA SER A 42 -13.86 -5.52 7.22
C SER A 42 -12.88 -6.67 7.50
N VAL A 43 -13.13 -7.50 8.51
CA VAL A 43 -12.34 -8.72 8.78
C VAL A 43 -12.69 -9.82 7.79
N ALA A 44 -12.26 -9.64 6.54
CA ALA A 44 -12.04 -10.64 5.50
C ALA A 44 -11.85 -9.86 4.19
N VAL A 45 -10.60 -9.69 3.76
CA VAL A 45 -10.14 -9.71 2.36
C VAL A 45 -8.75 -9.06 2.29
N GLU A 46 -7.88 -9.72 1.53
CA GLU A 46 -6.52 -9.32 1.19
C GLU A 46 -6.46 -7.91 0.60
N GLY A 47 -5.42 -7.14 0.95
CA GLY A 47 -5.06 -5.92 0.23
C GLY A 47 -4.94 -6.18 -1.28
N PRO A 48 -5.21 -5.19 -2.15
CA PRO A 48 -5.24 -5.39 -3.58
C PRO A 48 -3.90 -5.97 -4.06
N THR A 49 -3.97 -7.11 -4.76
CA THR A 49 -2.77 -7.79 -5.27
C THR A 49 -1.92 -6.82 -6.11
N THR A 50 -0.61 -7.04 -6.19
CA THR A 50 0.30 -6.28 -7.08
C THR A 50 -0.23 -6.19 -8.51
N ASN A 51 -0.92 -7.23 -8.97
CA ASN A 51 -1.53 -7.33 -10.30
C ASN A 51 -2.83 -6.50 -10.43
N THR A 52 -3.65 -6.43 -9.38
CA THR A 52 -4.84 -5.55 -9.33
C THR A 52 -4.42 -4.07 -9.19
N ARG A 53 -3.39 -3.78 -8.39
CA ARG A 53 -2.77 -2.46 -8.24
C ARG A 53 -2.17 -1.98 -9.55
N GLN A 54 -1.40 -2.81 -10.27
CA GLN A 54 -0.88 -2.48 -11.59
C GLN A 54 -1.97 -2.27 -12.63
N LYS A 55 -3.06 -3.05 -12.61
CA LYS A 55 -4.20 -2.87 -13.52
C LYS A 55 -5.00 -1.61 -13.20
N ALA A 56 -5.15 -1.24 -11.93
CA ALA A 56 -5.78 0.01 -11.51
C ALA A 56 -4.89 1.22 -11.86
N TYR A 57 -3.60 1.19 -11.52
CA TYR A 57 -2.62 2.20 -11.93
C TYR A 57 -2.51 2.35 -13.45
N ALA A 58 -2.57 1.26 -14.21
CA ALA A 58 -2.56 1.30 -15.68
C ALA A 58 -3.88 1.84 -16.26
N ARG A 59 -5.02 1.59 -15.61
CA ARG A 59 -6.31 2.19 -15.98
C ARG A 59 -6.36 3.67 -15.63
N LEU A 60 -5.78 4.08 -14.50
CA LEU A 60 -5.73 5.48 -14.07
C LEU A 60 -4.61 6.28 -14.75
N SER A 61 -3.49 5.67 -15.16
CA SER A 61 -2.51 6.34 -16.03
C SER A 61 -3.04 6.58 -17.45
N MET A 62 -4.13 5.90 -17.82
CA MET A 62 -4.92 6.19 -19.03
C MET A 62 -5.97 7.29 -18.80
N ILE A 63 -6.32 7.61 -17.55
CA ILE A 63 -7.36 8.61 -17.18
C ILE A 63 -6.70 9.94 -16.76
N GLY A 64 -5.67 9.90 -15.92
CA GLY A 64 -4.80 11.03 -15.66
C GLY A 64 -3.77 11.17 -16.78
N GLY A 65 -3.82 12.27 -17.52
CA GLY A 65 -2.93 12.62 -18.63
C GLY A 65 -1.44 12.82 -18.28
N ARG A 66 -0.85 11.92 -17.48
CA ARG A 66 0.59 11.74 -17.35
C ARG A 66 0.98 10.41 -17.95
N HIS A 67 1.46 10.50 -19.19
CA HIS A 67 2.11 9.44 -19.95
C HIS A 67 2.99 8.55 -19.06
N SER A 68 2.51 7.36 -18.72
CA SER A 68 3.37 6.25 -18.31
C SER A 68 4.19 5.83 -19.53
N LYS A 69 5.48 6.21 -19.53
CA LYS A 69 6.49 5.67 -20.42
C LYS A 69 6.63 4.17 -20.16
N LEU A 70 5.86 3.33 -20.85
CA LEU A 70 6.18 1.90 -21.02
C LEU A 70 5.46 1.39 -22.28
N ALA A 71 6.27 0.79 -23.17
CA ALA A 71 5.93 0.22 -24.47
C ALA A 71 5.61 1.23 -25.60
N ASN A 72 6.61 1.99 -26.06
CA ASN A 72 6.63 2.47 -27.44
C ASN A 72 7.30 1.39 -28.31
N SER A 73 6.50 0.69 -29.10
CA SER A 73 6.90 0.50 -30.50
C SER A 73 7.02 1.90 -31.10
N GLU A 74 8.11 2.20 -31.81
CA GLU A 74 8.43 3.49 -32.42
C GLU A 74 7.44 3.85 -33.54
N VAL A 75 6.17 4.04 -33.20
CA VAL A 75 5.21 4.71 -34.06
C VAL A 75 5.23 6.17 -33.63
N ILE A 76 5.82 7.02 -34.48
CA ILE A 76 5.73 8.48 -34.36
C ILE A 76 4.26 8.80 -34.08
N LYS A 77 3.96 9.52 -33.00
CA LYS A 77 2.57 9.86 -32.65
C LYS A 77 2.16 11.11 -33.43
N PRO A 78 0.93 11.16 -33.98
CA PRO A 78 0.43 12.34 -34.66
C PRO A 78 0.36 13.53 -33.69
N PHE A 79 0.50 14.74 -34.22
CA PHE A 79 0.40 15.97 -33.44
C PHE A 79 -1.01 16.14 -32.89
N HIS A 80 -1.09 16.52 -31.61
CA HIS A 80 -2.35 16.87 -30.98
C HIS A 80 -2.82 18.22 -31.52
N PRO A 81 -4.08 18.37 -31.97
CA PRO A 81 -4.60 19.62 -32.54
C PRO A 81 -4.51 20.81 -31.58
N TYR A 82 -4.66 20.56 -30.28
CA TYR A 82 -4.52 21.58 -29.22
C TYR A 82 -3.15 21.53 -28.49
N GLY A 83 -2.15 20.84 -29.07
CA GLY A 83 -0.81 20.79 -28.49
C GLY A 83 -0.07 22.12 -28.68
N ALA A 84 0.84 22.45 -27.75
CA ALA A 84 1.62 23.70 -27.80
C ALA A 84 2.35 23.90 -29.13
N PHE A 85 2.94 22.84 -29.70
CA PHE A 85 3.57 22.91 -31.03
C PHE A 85 2.59 23.32 -32.13
N ARG A 86 1.39 22.71 -32.16
CA ARG A 86 0.39 23.00 -33.19
C ARG A 86 -0.15 24.42 -33.07
N ILE A 87 -0.38 24.89 -31.84
CA ILE A 87 -0.83 26.26 -31.58
C ILE A 87 0.22 27.26 -32.05
N CYS A 88 1.50 27.08 -31.70
CA CYS A 88 2.58 27.96 -32.16
C CYS A 88 2.71 27.94 -33.69
N TRP A 89 2.55 26.77 -34.31
CA TRP A 89 2.51 26.61 -35.77
C TRP A 89 1.36 27.42 -36.36
N ASP A 90 0.12 27.22 -35.92
CA ASP A 90 -1.05 27.95 -36.43
C ASP A 90 -0.95 29.49 -36.23
N ILE A 91 -0.34 29.95 -35.13
CA ILE A 91 -0.04 31.38 -34.92
C ILE A 91 0.98 31.90 -35.96
N SER A 92 2.02 31.13 -36.25
CA SER A 92 2.99 31.52 -37.29
C SER A 92 2.37 31.56 -38.70
N ALA A 93 1.44 30.63 -39.00
CA ALA A 93 0.62 30.71 -40.23
C ALA A 93 -0.20 32.00 -40.28
N MET A 94 -0.81 32.39 -39.16
CA MET A 94 -1.62 33.61 -39.07
C MET A 94 -0.77 34.85 -39.35
N VAL A 95 0.41 34.96 -38.75
CA VAL A 95 1.32 36.10 -38.98
C VAL A 95 1.71 36.20 -40.46
N LEU A 96 1.99 35.08 -41.13
CA LEU A 96 2.32 35.06 -42.55
C LEU A 96 1.12 35.46 -43.43
N ILE A 97 -0.08 34.94 -43.16
CA ILE A 97 -1.30 35.32 -43.91
C ILE A 97 -1.60 36.81 -43.74
N VAL A 98 -1.53 37.32 -42.51
CA VAL A 98 -1.79 38.73 -42.21
C VAL A 98 -0.72 39.60 -42.88
N GLY A 99 0.55 39.20 -42.80
CA GLY A 99 1.66 39.86 -43.50
C GLY A 99 1.42 39.95 -45.00
N ASP A 100 1.13 38.83 -45.66
CA ASP A 100 0.79 38.79 -47.09
C ASP A 100 -0.44 39.67 -47.41
N SER A 101 -1.46 39.66 -46.55
CA SER A 101 -2.68 40.45 -46.76
C SER A 101 -2.46 41.96 -46.69
N ILE A 102 -1.47 42.42 -45.93
CA ILE A 102 -1.11 43.85 -45.77
C ILE A 102 -0.09 44.29 -46.83
N THR A 103 0.84 43.41 -47.24
CA THR A 103 1.96 43.82 -48.09
C THR A 103 1.69 43.59 -49.58
N LEU A 104 0.86 42.60 -49.95
CA LEU A 104 0.55 42.29 -51.35
C LEU A 104 -0.32 43.36 -52.05
N PRO A 105 -1.37 43.95 -51.43
CA PRO A 105 -2.17 44.99 -52.08
C PRO A 105 -1.37 46.25 -52.45
N PRO A 106 -0.52 46.84 -51.57
CA PRO A 106 0.38 47.91 -51.95
C PRO A 106 1.38 47.49 -53.03
N ALA A 107 1.97 46.30 -52.92
CA ALA A 107 2.91 45.80 -53.92
C ALA A 107 2.28 45.68 -55.32
N LEU A 108 0.97 45.42 -55.40
CA LEU A 108 0.23 45.40 -56.66
C LEU A 108 -0.12 46.81 -57.15
N ALA A 109 -0.63 47.67 -56.27
CA ALA A 109 -1.09 49.02 -56.61
C ALA A 109 0.07 49.94 -57.06
N TRP A 110 1.26 49.81 -56.45
CA TRP A 110 2.48 50.54 -56.83
C TRP A 110 3.40 49.73 -57.76
N ASN A 111 2.99 48.53 -58.20
CA ASN A 111 3.74 47.66 -59.12
C ASN A 111 5.20 47.41 -58.68
N VAL A 112 5.39 47.16 -57.39
CA VAL A 112 6.72 46.91 -56.80
C VAL A 112 7.23 45.54 -57.29
N LYS A 113 8.44 45.55 -57.86
CA LYS A 113 9.13 44.34 -58.33
C LYS A 113 9.76 43.60 -57.14
N MET A 114 9.52 42.29 -57.03
CA MET A 114 10.16 41.46 -56.01
C MET A 114 11.56 41.08 -56.47
N GLY A 115 12.58 41.55 -55.79
CA GLY A 115 13.97 41.23 -56.12
C GLY A 115 14.94 41.83 -55.11
N ILE A 116 16.16 41.31 -55.12
CA ILE A 116 17.26 41.89 -54.35
C ILE A 116 17.72 43.14 -55.12
N SER A 117 17.15 44.29 -54.75
CA SER A 117 17.42 45.61 -55.34
C SER A 117 17.53 46.65 -54.22
N ASP A 118 17.92 47.88 -54.52
CA ASP A 118 18.10 48.95 -53.53
C ASP A 118 16.80 49.36 -52.80
N ASP A 119 15.63 48.89 -53.26
CA ASP A 119 14.37 49.05 -52.55
C ASP A 119 14.23 48.06 -51.38
N VAL A 120 14.13 48.61 -50.17
CA VAL A 120 13.95 47.87 -48.92
C VAL A 120 12.63 47.10 -48.93
N PHE A 121 11.57 47.67 -49.51
CA PHE A 121 10.25 47.02 -49.54
C PHE A 121 10.21 45.84 -50.51
N GLY A 122 10.76 45.98 -51.71
CA GLY A 122 10.94 44.88 -52.68
C GLY A 122 11.80 43.73 -52.14
N SER A 123 12.89 44.03 -51.43
CA SER A 123 13.74 43.02 -50.78
C SER A 123 13.02 42.27 -49.65
N PHE A 124 12.21 42.97 -48.86
CA PHE A 124 11.36 42.36 -47.83
C PHE A 124 10.31 41.41 -48.43
N LEU A 125 9.63 41.81 -49.51
CA LEU A 125 8.66 40.96 -50.21
C LEU A 125 9.28 39.69 -50.78
N TRP A 126 10.49 39.79 -51.34
CA TRP A 126 11.25 38.63 -51.84
C TRP A 126 11.58 37.65 -50.72
N PHE A 127 12.07 38.15 -49.58
CA PHE A 127 12.34 37.32 -48.40
C PHE A 127 11.05 36.68 -47.84
N SER A 128 9.99 37.47 -47.68
CA SER A 128 8.69 37.02 -47.19
C SER A 128 8.11 35.91 -48.08
N PHE A 129 8.28 36.02 -49.41
CA PHE A 129 7.82 35.00 -50.34
C PHE A 129 8.50 33.64 -50.13
N TRP A 130 9.83 33.60 -50.01
CA TRP A 130 10.54 32.33 -49.81
C TRP A 130 10.26 31.71 -48.44
N VAL A 131 10.13 32.53 -47.41
CA VAL A 131 9.70 32.07 -46.07
C VAL A 131 8.29 31.51 -46.13
N SER A 132 7.35 32.19 -46.79
CA SER A 132 5.99 31.73 -46.99
C SER A 132 5.97 30.40 -47.77
N LEU A 133 6.75 30.26 -48.85
CA LEU A 133 6.84 29.01 -49.61
C LEU A 133 7.38 27.84 -48.77
N ALA A 134 8.45 28.04 -48.02
CA ALA A 134 9.00 27.04 -47.10
C ALA A 134 8.00 26.68 -45.99
N TYR A 135 7.24 27.65 -45.50
CA TYR A 135 6.23 27.43 -44.47
C TYR A 135 5.05 26.59 -45.00
N TRP A 136 4.46 26.96 -46.14
CA TRP A 136 3.29 26.27 -46.69
C TRP A 136 3.61 24.86 -47.19
N THR A 137 4.84 24.60 -47.63
CA THR A 137 5.32 23.24 -47.91
C THR A 137 5.38 22.40 -46.64
N ALA A 138 5.93 22.94 -45.55
CA ALA A 138 5.95 22.25 -44.25
C ALA A 138 4.54 22.06 -43.66
N ASP A 139 3.64 23.04 -43.81
CA ASP A 139 2.26 23.00 -43.30
C ASP A 139 1.47 21.81 -43.88
N LEU A 140 1.70 21.49 -45.17
CA LEU A 140 1.12 20.32 -45.81
C LEU A 140 1.46 19.02 -45.06
N PHE A 141 2.73 18.83 -44.70
CA PHE A 141 3.19 17.65 -43.96
C PHE A 141 2.70 17.64 -42.51
N VAL A 142 2.67 18.80 -41.84
CA VAL A 142 2.15 18.91 -40.47
C VAL A 142 0.66 18.57 -40.44
N ASN A 143 -0.13 19.06 -41.40
CA ASN A 143 -1.57 18.77 -41.50
C ASN A 143 -1.85 17.29 -41.78
N MET A 144 -1.03 16.61 -42.57
CA MET A 144 -1.12 15.15 -42.80
C MET A 144 -0.83 14.32 -41.53
N ASN A 145 -0.12 14.91 -40.56
CA ASN A 145 0.28 14.29 -39.31
C ASN A 145 -0.47 14.84 -38.08
N THR A 146 -1.53 15.64 -38.25
CA THR A 146 -2.31 16.20 -37.13
C THR A 146 -3.60 15.40 -36.90
N ALA A 147 -3.85 15.00 -35.66
CA ALA A 147 -5.02 14.20 -35.30
C ALA A 147 -6.33 15.02 -35.40
N THR A 148 -7.43 14.35 -35.76
CA THR A 148 -8.74 15.00 -35.97
C THR A 148 -9.79 14.48 -34.98
N TYR A 149 -10.66 15.37 -34.49
CA TYR A 149 -11.81 14.98 -33.68
C TYR A 149 -12.99 14.58 -34.55
N HIS A 150 -13.61 13.45 -34.22
CA HIS A 150 -14.83 13.01 -34.88
C HIS A 150 -15.85 12.62 -33.82
N LYS A 151 -16.91 13.44 -33.63
CA LYS A 151 -17.94 13.27 -32.57
C LYS A 151 -17.35 13.21 -31.15
N GLY A 152 -16.41 14.10 -30.83
CA GLY A 152 -15.78 14.19 -29.51
C GLY A 152 -14.67 13.15 -29.25
N VAL A 153 -14.44 12.20 -30.14
CA VAL A 153 -13.35 11.21 -30.02
C VAL A 153 -12.17 11.63 -30.91
N LEU A 154 -10.98 11.71 -30.32
CA LEU A 154 -9.74 12.00 -31.04
C LEU A 154 -9.30 10.77 -31.85
N LYS A 155 -9.23 10.90 -33.18
CA LYS A 155 -8.75 9.84 -34.08
C LYS A 155 -7.28 10.06 -34.42
N THR A 156 -6.43 9.11 -34.02
CA THR A 156 -4.97 9.15 -34.20
C THR A 156 -4.46 8.26 -35.34
N GLY A 157 -5.32 7.52 -36.04
CA GLY A 157 -4.90 6.65 -37.14
C GLY A 157 -4.54 7.43 -38.40
N TYR A 158 -3.30 7.26 -38.90
CA TYR A 158 -2.77 7.96 -40.09
C TYR A 158 -3.64 7.81 -41.35
N SER A 159 -4.16 6.61 -41.62
CA SER A 159 -5.06 6.37 -42.76
C SER A 159 -6.36 7.16 -42.65
N THR A 160 -6.85 7.33 -41.43
CA THR A 160 -8.09 8.07 -41.17
C THR A 160 -7.87 9.58 -41.24
N ILE A 161 -6.73 10.06 -40.73
CA ILE A 161 -6.30 11.46 -40.84
C ILE A 161 -6.16 11.83 -42.32
N LEU A 162 -5.42 11.03 -43.09
CA LEU A 162 -5.19 11.28 -44.50
C LEU A 162 -6.49 11.25 -45.31
N ALA A 163 -7.36 10.26 -45.10
CA ALA A 163 -8.64 10.18 -45.81
C ALA A 163 -9.56 11.38 -45.51
N SER A 164 -9.58 11.84 -44.25
CA SER A 164 -10.33 13.03 -43.85
C SER A 164 -9.77 14.30 -44.48
N TYR A 165 -8.44 14.42 -44.56
CA TYR A 165 -7.77 15.59 -45.15
C TYR A 165 -7.91 15.63 -46.68
N MET A 166 -7.80 14.47 -47.36
CA MET A 166 -8.02 14.30 -48.80
C MET A 166 -9.44 14.73 -49.23
N ARG A 167 -10.46 14.42 -48.43
CA ARG A 167 -11.86 14.79 -48.73
C ARG A 167 -12.17 16.27 -48.47
N GLY A 168 -11.30 16.98 -47.74
CA GLY A 168 -11.50 18.38 -47.35
C GLY A 168 -10.52 19.33 -48.02
N TRP A 169 -9.45 19.67 -47.30
CA TRP A 169 -8.59 20.83 -47.60
C TRP A 169 -7.35 20.51 -48.43
N LEU A 170 -6.96 19.24 -48.59
CA LEU A 170 -5.72 18.88 -49.28
C LEU A 170 -5.68 19.41 -50.73
N PHE A 171 -6.77 19.25 -51.49
CA PHE A 171 -6.81 19.72 -52.88
C PHE A 171 -6.56 21.23 -52.98
N PHE A 172 -7.17 22.00 -52.07
CA PHE A 172 -6.99 23.44 -51.99
C PHE A 172 -5.55 23.83 -51.62
N ASP A 173 -4.96 23.14 -50.65
CA ASP A 173 -3.59 23.39 -50.19
C ASP A 173 -2.54 23.08 -51.26
N VAL A 174 -2.70 21.95 -51.96
CA VAL A 174 -1.81 21.56 -53.06
C VAL A 174 -1.95 22.51 -54.25
N LEU A 175 -3.16 22.93 -54.60
CA LEU A 175 -3.38 23.89 -55.69
C LEU A 175 -2.70 25.23 -55.41
N LEU A 176 -2.88 25.80 -54.21
CA LEU A 176 -2.23 27.06 -53.84
C LEU A 176 -0.71 26.94 -53.78
N LEU A 177 -0.19 25.82 -53.28
CA LEU A 177 1.24 25.57 -53.25
C LEU A 177 1.82 25.43 -54.67
N ALA A 178 1.12 24.75 -55.56
CA ALA A 178 1.54 24.61 -56.96
C ALA A 178 1.59 25.95 -57.69
N LEU A 179 0.64 26.87 -57.42
CA LEU A 179 0.66 28.22 -57.97
C LEU A 179 1.86 29.05 -57.47
N ASP A 180 2.25 28.89 -56.21
CA ASP A 180 3.41 29.58 -55.64
C ASP A 180 4.74 29.06 -56.17
N VAL A 181 4.88 27.74 -56.29
CA VAL A 181 6.05 27.11 -56.93
C VAL A 181 6.13 27.55 -58.39
N GLY A 182 5.00 27.56 -59.10
CA GLY A 182 4.90 28.05 -60.49
C GLY A 182 5.34 29.51 -60.62
N TYR A 183 4.90 30.38 -59.71
CA TYR A 183 5.34 31.78 -59.66
C TYR A 183 6.85 31.90 -59.42
N GLY A 184 7.39 31.20 -58.41
CA GLY A 184 8.81 31.23 -58.08
C GLY A 184 9.72 30.74 -59.21
N LEU A 185 9.31 29.67 -59.92
CA LEU A 185 10.03 29.16 -61.08
C LEU A 185 9.98 30.14 -62.27
N SER A 186 8.84 30.81 -62.50
CA SER A 186 8.67 31.76 -63.60
C SER A 186 9.58 32.99 -63.49
N GLU A 187 9.91 33.43 -62.27
CA GLU A 187 10.87 34.53 -62.03
C GLU A 187 12.33 34.11 -62.30
N THR A 188 12.65 32.81 -62.19
CA THR A 188 14.02 32.30 -62.41
C THR A 188 14.33 31.94 -63.87
N SER A 189 13.31 31.69 -64.71
CA SER A 189 13.50 31.35 -66.12
C SER A 189 13.56 32.60 -67.00
N LEU A 190 14.72 32.86 -67.61
CA LEU A 190 15.07 34.09 -68.33
C LEU A 190 14.40 34.28 -69.72
N SER A 191 13.39 33.49 -70.12
CA SER A 191 12.98 33.41 -71.53
C SER A 191 11.47 33.23 -71.78
N ALA A 192 10.64 34.23 -71.43
CA ALA A 192 9.30 34.34 -72.01
C ALA A 192 8.80 35.79 -72.01
N GLU A 193 9.18 36.52 -73.06
CA GLU A 193 8.69 37.87 -73.36
C GLU A 193 7.18 37.88 -73.71
N LEU A 194 6.46 38.82 -73.08
CA LEU A 194 5.27 39.55 -73.58
C LEU A 194 3.82 39.07 -73.36
N ARG A 195 3.50 38.02 -72.58
CA ARG A 195 2.11 37.83 -72.05
C ARG A 195 2.00 37.42 -70.58
N LEU A 196 3.12 37.13 -69.92
CA LEU A 196 3.13 36.60 -68.55
C LEU A 196 3.13 37.66 -67.44
N PHE A 197 3.45 38.93 -67.70
CA PHE A 197 3.43 39.99 -66.68
C PHE A 197 2.04 40.31 -66.10
N ARG A 198 0.96 40.08 -66.85
CA ARG A 198 -0.42 40.21 -66.31
C ARG A 198 -0.82 38.95 -65.52
N VAL A 199 -0.37 37.78 -65.98
CA VAL A 199 -0.64 36.50 -65.31
C VAL A 199 0.13 36.39 -63.99
N SER A 200 1.40 36.84 -63.92
CA SER A 200 2.19 36.84 -62.68
C SER A 200 1.57 37.72 -61.59
N ARG A 201 0.96 38.86 -61.97
CA ARG A 201 0.21 39.73 -61.05
C ARG A 201 -1.04 39.04 -60.49
N ILE A 202 -1.77 38.31 -61.33
CA ILE A 202 -2.96 37.55 -60.91
C ILE A 202 -2.58 36.37 -60.01
N LEU A 203 -1.49 35.66 -60.31
CA LEU A 203 -0.98 34.57 -59.46
C LEU A 203 -0.62 35.06 -58.05
N ARG A 204 -0.08 36.29 -57.94
CA ARG A 204 0.21 36.94 -56.66
C ARG A 204 -1.07 37.20 -55.84
N LEU A 205 -2.16 37.60 -56.49
CA LEU A 205 -3.47 37.84 -55.85
C LEU A 205 -4.12 36.55 -55.34
N LEU A 206 -3.90 35.41 -56.01
CA LEU A 206 -4.46 34.13 -55.56
C LEU A 206 -3.91 33.68 -54.20
N ARG A 207 -2.77 34.20 -53.76
CA ARG A 207 -2.26 33.98 -52.38
C ARG A 207 -3.20 34.52 -51.31
N LEU A 208 -3.95 35.58 -51.61
CA LEU A 208 -4.94 36.15 -50.68
C LEU A 208 -6.09 35.17 -50.40
N LEU A 209 -6.32 34.15 -51.23
CA LEU A 209 -7.27 33.07 -50.92
C LEU A 209 -6.91 32.30 -49.66
N ARG A 210 -5.65 32.37 -49.19
CA ARG A 210 -5.24 31.81 -47.89
C ARG A 210 -5.93 32.47 -46.70
N ILE A 211 -6.52 33.65 -46.87
CA ILE A 211 -7.34 34.29 -45.83
C ILE A 211 -8.51 33.39 -45.39
N LEU A 212 -9.00 32.51 -46.28
CA LEU A 212 -10.02 31.51 -45.95
C LEU A 212 -9.56 30.51 -44.87
N LYS A 213 -8.24 30.31 -44.69
CA LYS A 213 -7.69 29.48 -43.61
C LYS A 213 -7.82 30.13 -42.23
N LEU A 214 -8.03 31.45 -42.14
CA LEU A 214 -8.26 32.15 -40.86
C LEU A 214 -9.58 31.71 -40.19
N THR A 215 -10.48 31.06 -40.92
CA THR A 215 -11.69 30.43 -40.33
C THR A 215 -11.35 29.42 -39.23
N ARG A 216 -10.20 28.75 -39.30
CA ARG A 216 -9.71 27.85 -38.24
C ARG A 216 -9.25 28.62 -37.00
N VAL A 217 -8.73 29.83 -37.19
CA VAL A 217 -8.23 30.69 -36.12
C VAL A 217 -9.38 31.33 -35.36
N ASN A 218 -10.50 31.66 -36.03
CA ASN A 218 -11.70 32.12 -35.34
C ASN A 218 -12.18 31.11 -34.29
N ALA A 219 -12.13 29.81 -34.59
CA ALA A 219 -12.45 28.77 -33.61
C ALA A 219 -11.46 28.77 -32.43
N ILE A 220 -10.16 28.97 -32.69
CA ILE A 220 -9.15 29.07 -31.62
C ILE A 220 -9.35 30.32 -30.78
N ILE A 221 -9.66 31.47 -31.39
CA ILE A 221 -9.92 32.73 -30.69
C ILE A 221 -11.20 32.62 -29.86
N GLU A 222 -12.28 32.06 -30.41
CA GLU A 222 -13.53 31.81 -29.69
C GLU A 222 -13.32 30.84 -28.53
N GLU A 223 -12.59 29.75 -28.75
CA GLU A 223 -12.29 28.75 -27.72
C GLU A 223 -11.33 29.31 -26.66
N THR A 224 -10.33 30.11 -27.04
CA THR A 224 -9.40 30.75 -26.10
C THR A 224 -10.10 31.85 -25.30
N ALA A 225 -10.97 32.64 -25.92
CA ALA A 225 -11.80 33.62 -25.24
C ALA A 225 -12.79 32.95 -24.28
N ALA A 226 -13.39 31.83 -24.68
CA ALA A 226 -14.25 31.01 -23.81
C ALA A 226 -13.48 30.38 -22.64
N ASN A 227 -12.27 29.89 -22.90
CA ASN A 227 -11.41 29.24 -21.90
C ASN A 227 -10.74 30.21 -20.94
N SER A 228 -10.56 31.47 -21.33
CA SER A 228 -9.92 32.48 -20.48
C SER A 228 -10.73 32.79 -19.22
N GLY A 229 -12.04 32.50 -19.18
CA GLY A 229 -12.93 32.72 -18.03
C GLY A 229 -13.17 34.20 -17.68
N HIS A 230 -12.26 35.09 -18.11
CA HIS A 230 -12.32 36.53 -17.98
C HIS A 230 -13.13 37.12 -19.13
N GLN A 231 -14.38 37.44 -18.83
CA GLN A 231 -15.37 37.99 -19.76
C GLN A 231 -14.90 39.28 -20.46
N SER A 232 -14.01 40.03 -19.82
CA SER A 232 -13.34 41.21 -20.39
C SER A 232 -12.48 40.86 -21.62
N VAL A 233 -11.88 39.68 -21.67
CA VAL A 233 -11.04 39.24 -22.80
C VAL A 233 -11.89 39.05 -24.05
N THR A 234 -13.07 38.44 -23.93
CA THR A 234 -14.00 38.26 -25.06
C THR A 234 -14.44 39.61 -25.64
N VAL A 235 -14.77 40.56 -24.78
CA VAL A 235 -15.23 41.91 -25.19
C VAL A 235 -14.09 42.71 -25.82
N ILE A 236 -12.90 42.73 -25.20
CA ILE A 236 -11.72 43.41 -25.75
C ILE A 236 -11.32 42.78 -27.09
N THR A 237 -11.38 41.45 -27.20
CA THR A 237 -11.06 40.73 -28.44
C THR A 237 -12.07 41.07 -29.54
N GLY A 238 -13.38 41.13 -29.24
CA GLY A 238 -14.41 41.52 -30.20
C GLY A 238 -14.24 42.95 -30.72
N ILE A 239 -13.99 43.91 -29.83
CA ILE A 239 -13.74 45.31 -30.18
C ILE A 239 -12.46 45.45 -31.01
N THR A 240 -11.37 44.83 -30.56
CA THR A 240 -10.06 44.89 -31.23
C THR A 240 -10.12 44.24 -32.61
N THR A 241 -10.80 43.10 -32.75
CA THR A 241 -11.00 42.42 -34.04
C THR A 241 -11.82 43.28 -35.00
N THR A 242 -12.89 43.92 -34.51
CA THR A 242 -13.72 44.83 -35.33
C THR A 242 -12.92 46.05 -35.79
N ALA A 243 -12.11 46.63 -34.89
CA ALA A 243 -11.25 47.77 -35.22
C ALA A 243 -10.16 47.40 -36.25
N ILE A 244 -9.51 46.25 -36.09
CA ILE A 244 -8.52 45.73 -37.04
C ILE A 244 -9.17 45.45 -38.40
N ALA A 245 -10.36 44.85 -38.43
CA ALA A 245 -11.09 44.58 -39.67
C ALA A 245 -11.45 45.88 -40.41
N MET A 246 -11.91 46.92 -39.71
CA MET A 246 -12.18 48.23 -40.31
C MET A 246 -10.91 48.90 -40.86
N ALA A 247 -9.81 48.87 -40.11
CA ALA A 247 -8.51 49.39 -40.56
C ALA A 247 -8.00 48.63 -41.79
N PHE A 248 -8.17 47.31 -41.82
CA PHE A 248 -7.81 46.46 -42.95
C PHE A 248 -8.69 46.75 -44.19
N CYS A 249 -10.00 46.94 -44.02
CA CYS A 249 -10.88 47.38 -45.12
C CYS A 249 -10.45 48.74 -45.67
N ALA A 250 -10.14 49.71 -44.80
CA ALA A 250 -9.64 51.02 -45.23
C ALA A 250 -8.34 50.91 -46.02
N HIS A 251 -7.41 50.06 -45.58
CA HIS A 251 -6.17 49.74 -46.31
C HIS A 251 -6.45 49.15 -47.70
N LEU A 252 -7.31 48.13 -47.81
CA LEU A 252 -7.64 47.52 -49.10
C LEU A 252 -8.30 48.50 -50.07
N LEU A 253 -9.26 49.30 -49.56
CA LEU A 253 -9.91 50.35 -50.35
C LEU A 253 -8.91 51.42 -50.80
N THR A 254 -7.92 51.76 -49.97
CA THR A 254 -6.83 52.69 -50.29
C THR A 254 -6.00 52.17 -51.46
N CYS A 255 -5.54 50.92 -51.36
CA CYS A 255 -4.76 50.30 -52.44
C CYS A 255 -5.58 50.15 -53.72
N MET A 256 -6.87 49.79 -53.61
CA MET A 256 -7.78 49.70 -54.75
C MET A 256 -8.00 51.06 -55.42
N TRP A 257 -8.22 52.11 -54.64
CA TRP A 257 -8.40 53.47 -55.14
C TRP A 257 -7.18 53.97 -55.93
N TYR A 258 -5.99 53.73 -55.40
CA TYR A 258 -4.73 54.02 -56.09
C TYR A 258 -4.52 53.17 -57.35
N ALA A 259 -4.83 51.87 -57.29
CA ALA A 259 -4.73 50.98 -58.44
C ALA A 259 -5.68 51.38 -59.59
N ILE A 260 -6.89 51.87 -59.28
CA ILE A 260 -7.85 52.35 -60.29
C ILE A 260 -7.32 53.61 -61.00
N GLY A 261 -6.76 54.57 -60.25
CA GLY A 261 -6.17 55.78 -60.84
C GLY A 261 -4.99 55.49 -61.76
N ARG A 262 -4.10 54.58 -61.34
CA ARG A 262 -2.97 54.09 -62.16
C ARG A 262 -3.42 53.31 -63.41
N GLY A 263 -4.46 52.48 -63.28
CA GLY A 263 -4.98 51.71 -64.41
C GLY A 263 -5.57 52.59 -65.52
N LEU A 264 -6.14 53.74 -65.15
CA LEU A 264 -6.68 54.70 -66.10
C LEU A 264 -5.58 55.55 -66.77
N GLU A 265 -4.52 55.87 -66.03
CA GLU A 265 -3.33 56.54 -66.56
C GLU A 265 -2.66 55.75 -67.70
N GLU A 266 -2.65 54.41 -67.63
CA GLU A 266 -2.10 53.54 -68.68
C GLU A 266 -2.92 53.59 -70.00
N SER A 267 -4.17 54.04 -69.94
CA SER A 267 -5.09 54.11 -71.10
C SER A 267 -5.02 55.43 -71.90
N GLN A 268 -4.32 56.46 -71.39
CA GLN A 268 -4.05 57.77 -72.04
C GLN A 268 -5.26 58.60 -72.54
N GLU A 269 -6.50 58.16 -72.41
CA GLU A 269 -7.69 58.85 -72.96
C GLU A 269 -8.29 59.93 -72.03
N VAL A 270 -8.06 59.87 -70.71
CA VAL A 270 -8.64 60.78 -69.69
C VAL A 270 -7.63 61.03 -68.57
N GLN A 271 -7.59 62.24 -67.98
CA GLN A 271 -6.74 62.52 -66.82
C GLN A 271 -7.26 61.79 -65.58
N SER A 272 -6.43 60.94 -64.99
CA SER A 272 -6.77 60.21 -63.76
C SER A 272 -6.69 61.13 -62.53
N TRP A 273 -7.33 60.72 -61.44
CA TRP A 273 -7.26 61.46 -60.18
C TRP A 273 -5.81 61.59 -59.66
N THR A 274 -4.93 60.61 -59.92
CA THR A 274 -3.52 60.63 -59.51
C THR A 274 -2.74 61.73 -60.22
N GLN A 275 -3.04 61.98 -61.49
CA GLN A 275 -2.44 63.06 -62.29
C GLN A 275 -2.97 64.43 -61.86
N LEU A 276 -4.28 64.54 -61.59
CA LEU A 276 -4.91 65.77 -61.08
C LEU A 276 -4.44 66.17 -59.69
N ALA A 277 -4.05 65.20 -58.86
CA ALA A 277 -3.49 65.41 -57.53
C ALA A 277 -1.96 65.59 -57.54
N GLU A 278 -1.31 65.62 -58.71
CA GLU A 278 0.16 65.68 -58.88
C GLU A 278 0.89 64.61 -58.06
N ALA A 279 0.32 63.40 -57.96
CA ALA A 279 0.82 62.35 -57.07
C ALA A 279 2.25 61.89 -57.40
N ASP A 280 2.69 62.01 -58.65
CA ASP A 280 4.04 61.64 -59.10
C ASP A 280 5.15 62.56 -58.54
N SER A 281 4.78 63.74 -58.03
CA SER A 281 5.73 64.70 -57.45
C SER A 281 6.16 64.35 -56.02
N VAL A 282 5.46 63.41 -55.37
CA VAL A 282 5.67 63.03 -53.96
C VAL A 282 6.08 61.56 -53.82
N PRO A 283 6.88 61.19 -52.78
CA PRO A 283 7.29 59.81 -52.53
C PRO A 283 6.11 58.84 -52.33
N GLU A 284 6.31 57.56 -52.66
CA GLU A 284 5.26 56.51 -52.64
C GLU A 284 4.50 56.37 -51.31
N TRP A 285 5.20 56.47 -50.17
CA TRP A 285 4.55 56.40 -48.85
C TRP A 285 3.64 57.60 -48.58
N VAL A 286 3.96 58.77 -49.13
CA VAL A 286 3.12 59.99 -49.05
C VAL A 286 1.88 59.82 -49.93
N GLN A 287 2.03 59.21 -51.11
CA GLN A 287 0.90 58.88 -51.98
C GLN A 287 -0.08 57.92 -51.28
N TYR A 288 0.43 56.89 -50.59
CA TYR A 288 -0.40 55.98 -49.80
C TYR A 288 -1.17 56.71 -48.69
N LEU A 289 -0.51 57.61 -47.94
CA LEU A 289 -1.17 58.39 -46.89
C LEU A 289 -2.24 59.34 -47.43
N HIS A 290 -2.02 59.98 -48.58
CA HIS A 290 -3.04 60.81 -49.24
C HIS A 290 -4.24 59.97 -49.69
N ALA A 291 -3.98 58.82 -50.33
CA ALA A 291 -5.01 57.87 -50.71
C ALA A 291 -5.83 57.39 -49.51
N MET A 292 -5.15 57.03 -48.41
CA MET A 292 -5.79 56.56 -47.18
C MET A 292 -6.62 57.63 -46.50
N ARG A 293 -6.12 58.88 -46.50
CA ARG A 293 -6.85 60.03 -45.99
C ARG A 293 -8.17 60.24 -46.73
N TRP A 294 -8.22 60.06 -48.05
CA TRP A 294 -9.47 60.18 -48.81
C TRP A 294 -10.48 59.07 -48.48
N ILE A 295 -10.02 57.83 -48.35
CA ILE A 295 -10.88 56.70 -47.96
C ILE A 295 -11.48 56.88 -46.56
N ILE A 296 -10.67 57.34 -45.60
CA ILE A 296 -11.12 57.55 -44.21
C ILE A 296 -12.00 58.79 -44.08
N ASN A 297 -11.65 59.87 -44.79
CA ASN A 297 -12.33 61.15 -44.74
C ASN A 297 -12.92 61.50 -46.11
N ALA A 298 -14.00 60.80 -46.46
CA ALA A 298 -14.70 60.90 -47.74
C ALA A 298 -15.61 62.15 -47.99
N PRO A 299 -15.88 63.11 -47.08
CA PRO A 299 -16.85 64.17 -47.38
C PRO A 299 -16.34 65.27 -48.35
N ALA A 300 -15.09 65.19 -48.82
CA ALA A 300 -14.61 66.02 -49.93
C ALA A 300 -14.36 65.12 -51.15
N PRO A 301 -15.15 65.24 -52.23
CA PRO A 301 -14.94 64.43 -53.43
C PRO A 301 -13.53 64.70 -54.00
N PRO A 302 -12.80 63.67 -54.46
CA PRO A 302 -11.54 63.89 -55.16
C PRO A 302 -11.80 64.78 -56.39
N LEU A 303 -10.80 65.56 -56.77
CA LEU A 303 -10.83 66.29 -58.05
C LEU A 303 -10.84 65.22 -59.17
N LEU A 304 -12.02 64.97 -59.72
CA LEU A 304 -12.24 63.99 -60.80
C LEU A 304 -12.54 64.73 -62.10
N ASP A 305 -11.91 64.30 -63.18
CA ASP A 305 -12.22 64.84 -64.50
C ASP A 305 -13.68 64.54 -64.90
N ALA A 306 -14.25 65.40 -65.75
CA ALA A 306 -15.62 65.26 -66.22
C ALA A 306 -15.83 64.00 -67.07
N GLY A 307 -14.79 63.48 -67.73
CA GLY A 307 -14.84 62.30 -68.61
C GLY A 307 -14.68 60.94 -67.92
N SER A 308 -14.27 60.89 -66.65
CA SER A 308 -13.91 59.63 -65.97
C SER A 308 -15.14 58.93 -65.33
N GLY A 309 -15.89 58.18 -66.14
CA GLY A 309 -17.04 57.41 -65.67
C GLY A 309 -16.68 56.26 -64.70
N LEU A 310 -15.49 55.67 -64.85
CA LEU A 310 -15.03 54.56 -64.01
C LEU A 310 -14.62 55.01 -62.59
N GLU A 311 -13.86 56.10 -62.46
CA GLU A 311 -13.49 56.65 -61.15
C GLU A 311 -14.71 57.17 -60.38
N ARG A 312 -15.65 57.82 -61.08
CA ARG A 312 -16.92 58.27 -60.48
C ARG A 312 -17.79 57.10 -60.00
N GLY A 313 -17.90 56.04 -60.80
CA GLY A 313 -18.61 54.83 -60.40
C GLY A 313 -17.97 54.14 -59.20
N ALA A 314 -16.64 54.05 -59.19
CA ALA A 314 -15.88 53.49 -58.07
C ALA A 314 -16.02 54.32 -56.79
N ASP A 315 -15.93 55.65 -56.87
CA ASP A 315 -16.07 56.59 -55.75
C ASP A 315 -17.45 56.46 -55.07
N ILE A 316 -18.53 56.41 -55.86
CA ILE A 316 -19.90 56.20 -55.34
C ILE A 316 -20.01 54.85 -54.62
N LEU A 317 -19.48 53.78 -55.22
CA LEU A 317 -19.52 52.44 -54.63
C LEU A 317 -18.71 52.34 -53.34
N VAL A 318 -17.51 52.92 -53.32
CA VAL A 318 -16.65 52.99 -52.13
C VAL A 318 -17.32 53.79 -51.02
N SER A 319 -17.95 54.93 -51.36
CA SER A 319 -18.68 55.76 -50.39
C SER A 319 -19.87 55.02 -49.75
N ILE A 320 -20.68 54.30 -50.55
CA ILE A 320 -21.78 53.45 -50.06
C ILE A 320 -21.23 52.34 -49.16
N PHE A 321 -20.13 51.70 -49.57
CA PHE A 321 -19.49 50.64 -48.80
C PHE A 321 -18.95 51.15 -47.46
N CYS A 322 -18.25 52.29 -47.43
CA CYS A 322 -17.73 52.90 -46.21
C CYS A 322 -18.86 53.25 -45.23
N LEU A 323 -19.98 53.79 -45.71
CA LEU A 323 -21.16 54.07 -44.87
C LEU A 323 -21.73 52.79 -44.25
N ALA A 324 -21.88 51.73 -45.05
CA ALA A 324 -22.34 50.43 -44.57
C ALA A 324 -21.36 49.79 -43.56
N ALA A 325 -20.05 49.85 -43.83
CA ALA A 325 -19.01 49.32 -42.96
C ALA A 325 -18.95 50.04 -41.61
N MET A 326 -19.08 51.37 -41.58
CA MET A 326 -19.17 52.13 -40.33
C MET A 326 -20.43 51.76 -39.54
N GLY A 327 -21.58 51.62 -40.21
CA GLY A 327 -22.83 51.19 -39.58
C GLY A 327 -22.74 49.80 -38.94
N MET A 328 -22.12 48.84 -39.65
CA MET A 328 -21.86 47.49 -39.12
C MET A 328 -20.91 47.51 -37.92
N GLY A 329 -19.85 48.32 -37.97
CA GLY A 329 -18.90 48.48 -36.86
C GLY A 329 -19.57 48.99 -35.58
N ILE A 330 -20.40 50.03 -35.70
CA ILE A 330 -21.16 50.60 -34.56
C ILE A 330 -22.14 49.57 -33.98
N SER A 331 -22.86 48.83 -34.84
CA SER A 331 -23.79 47.78 -34.40
C SER A 331 -23.07 46.70 -33.59
N LYS A 332 -21.93 46.20 -34.08
CA LYS A 332 -21.14 45.18 -33.39
C LYS A 332 -20.63 45.63 -32.03
N ILE A 333 -20.13 46.86 -31.94
CA ILE A 333 -19.69 47.44 -30.65
C ILE A 333 -20.89 47.54 -29.69
N SER A 334 -22.06 47.95 -30.19
CA SER A 334 -23.27 48.07 -29.37
C SER A 334 -23.77 46.72 -28.85
N ASP A 335 -23.74 45.67 -29.68
CA ASP A 335 -24.12 44.30 -29.31
C ASP A 335 -23.20 43.76 -28.21
N THR A 336 -21.87 43.90 -28.37
CA THR A 336 -20.90 43.45 -27.34
C THR A 336 -21.06 44.20 -26.01
N LEU A 337 -21.43 45.48 -26.04
CA LEU A 337 -21.71 46.27 -24.85
C LEU A 337 -23.00 45.81 -24.15
N ALA A 338 -24.03 45.45 -24.92
CA ALA A 338 -25.27 44.91 -24.38
C ALA A 338 -25.04 43.55 -23.71
N GLU A 339 -24.24 42.68 -24.34
CA GLU A 339 -23.86 41.38 -23.79
C GLU A 339 -23.06 41.52 -22.49
N LEU A 340 -22.06 42.42 -22.44
CA LEU A 340 -21.30 42.71 -21.22
C LEU A 340 -22.20 43.22 -20.08
N ARG A 341 -23.24 44.01 -20.40
CA ARG A 341 -24.21 44.49 -19.40
C ARG A 341 -25.08 43.34 -18.89
N ALA A 342 -25.59 42.49 -19.78
CA ALA A 342 -26.37 41.31 -19.42
C ALA A 342 -25.59 40.33 -18.54
N MET A 343 -24.29 40.13 -18.85
CA MET A 343 -23.41 39.24 -18.07
C MET A 343 -23.12 39.78 -16.66
N ASN A 344 -22.98 41.09 -16.48
CA ASN A 344 -22.79 41.72 -15.16
C ASN A 344 -24.08 41.74 -14.31
N GLU A 345 -25.25 41.60 -14.94
CA GLU A 345 -26.54 41.70 -14.27
C GLU A 345 -26.74 40.61 -13.21
N ALA A 346 -26.27 39.38 -13.45
CA ALA A 346 -26.44 38.26 -12.55
C ALA A 346 -25.73 38.46 -11.19
N ARG A 347 -24.50 39.00 -11.20
CA ARG A 347 -23.73 39.32 -9.99
C ARG A 347 -24.40 40.44 -9.21
N ASP A 348 -24.77 41.50 -9.90
CA ASP A 348 -25.40 42.65 -9.27
C ASP A 348 -26.79 42.31 -8.72
N ARG A 349 -27.51 41.40 -9.37
CA ARG A 349 -28.80 40.89 -8.88
C ARG A 349 -28.66 40.19 -7.54
N ARG A 350 -27.75 39.21 -7.40
CA ARG A 350 -27.50 38.52 -6.13
C ARG A 350 -27.06 39.49 -5.02
N ARG A 351 -26.19 40.45 -5.35
CA ARG A 351 -25.76 41.51 -4.41
C ARG A 351 -26.96 42.35 -3.93
N ARG A 352 -27.87 42.72 -4.84
CA ARG A 352 -29.09 43.47 -4.51
C ARG A 352 -30.06 42.65 -3.66
N GLU A 353 -30.25 41.38 -3.96
CA GLU A 353 -31.15 40.47 -3.21
C GLU A 353 -30.71 40.34 -1.75
N VAL A 354 -29.42 40.12 -1.48
CA VAL A 354 -28.90 40.09 -0.10
C VAL A 354 -29.10 41.42 0.61
N ARG A 355 -28.78 42.54 -0.06
CA ARG A 355 -28.98 43.87 0.53
C ARG A 355 -30.45 44.14 0.86
N GLN A 356 -31.36 43.72 -0.02
CA GLN A 356 -32.80 43.85 0.19
C GLN A 356 -33.28 43.02 1.38
N TYR A 357 -32.80 41.79 1.53
CA TYR A 357 -33.10 40.93 2.68
C TYR A 357 -32.64 41.56 4.00
N LEU A 358 -31.39 42.06 4.06
CA LEU A 358 -30.85 42.69 5.27
C LEU A 358 -31.62 43.95 5.66
N ASN A 359 -32.03 44.75 4.66
CA ASN A 359 -32.87 45.92 4.88
C ASN A 359 -34.27 45.53 5.39
N GLN A 360 -34.87 44.45 4.88
CA GLN A 360 -36.16 43.93 5.36
C GLN A 360 -36.09 43.42 6.80
N GLN A 361 -34.94 42.88 7.23
CA GLN A 361 -34.74 42.40 8.61
C GLN A 361 -34.28 43.52 9.58
N HIS A 362 -34.22 44.78 9.15
CA HIS A 362 -33.80 45.93 9.95
C HIS A 362 -32.43 45.77 10.64
N VAL A 363 -31.47 45.15 9.95
CA VAL A 363 -30.11 44.94 10.44
C VAL A 363 -29.36 46.27 10.58
N PRO A 364 -28.56 46.51 11.64
CA PRO A 364 -27.80 47.75 11.81
C PRO A 364 -26.77 47.96 10.68
N PHE A 365 -26.54 49.22 10.30
CA PHE A 365 -25.71 49.60 9.15
C PHE A 365 -24.28 49.02 9.19
N GLU A 366 -23.68 48.93 10.38
CA GLU A 366 -22.34 48.35 10.56
C GLU A 366 -22.30 46.87 10.15
N LEU A 367 -23.28 46.07 10.59
CA LEU A 367 -23.38 44.67 10.22
C LEU A 367 -23.76 44.50 8.74
N VAL A 368 -24.61 45.37 8.19
CA VAL A 368 -24.89 45.41 6.75
C VAL A 368 -23.61 45.67 5.95
N SER A 369 -22.80 46.64 6.36
CA SER A 369 -21.53 46.96 5.69
C SER A 369 -20.56 45.77 5.73
N ARG A 370 -20.43 45.11 6.88
CA ARG A 370 -19.58 43.92 7.05
C ARG A 370 -20.06 42.74 6.19
N ILE A 371 -21.35 42.41 6.23
CA ILE A 371 -21.93 41.34 5.41
C ILE A 371 -21.78 41.67 3.92
N MET A 372 -22.03 42.91 3.50
CA MET A 372 -21.90 43.30 2.09
C MET A 372 -20.45 43.25 1.61
N ARG A 373 -19.46 43.61 2.44
CA ARG A 373 -18.03 43.44 2.13
C ARG A 373 -17.65 41.96 1.97
N PHE A 374 -18.12 41.11 2.88
CA PHE A 374 -17.93 39.66 2.77
C PHE A 374 -18.59 39.09 1.52
N VAL A 375 -19.82 39.51 1.21
CA VAL A 375 -20.55 39.11 0.00
C VAL A 375 -19.85 39.61 -1.25
N GLU A 376 -19.29 40.81 -1.26
CA GLU A 376 -18.49 41.34 -2.37
C GLU A 376 -17.23 40.50 -2.59
N TYR A 377 -16.47 40.22 -1.53
CA TYR A 377 -15.31 39.33 -1.62
C TYR A 377 -15.69 37.92 -2.09
N ARG A 378 -16.78 37.36 -1.56
CA ARG A 378 -17.28 36.04 -1.97
C ARG A 378 -17.74 36.04 -3.42
N LEU A 379 -18.45 37.07 -3.88
CA LEU A 379 -18.87 37.18 -5.28
C LEU A 379 -17.66 37.42 -6.20
N GLU A 380 -16.64 38.17 -5.79
CA GLU A 380 -15.45 38.43 -6.60
C GLU A 380 -14.56 37.17 -6.75
N LYS A 381 -14.37 36.41 -5.67
CA LYS A 381 -13.49 35.23 -5.66
C LYS A 381 -14.20 33.91 -6.02
N PHE A 382 -15.53 33.84 -5.89
CA PHE A 382 -16.33 32.64 -6.19
C PHE A 382 -17.29 32.80 -7.38
N SER A 383 -17.25 33.90 -8.16
CA SER A 383 -18.04 34.02 -9.39
C SER A 383 -17.44 33.30 -10.62
N SER A 384 -16.67 32.23 -10.44
CA SER A 384 -16.83 31.14 -11.40
C SER A 384 -18.23 30.59 -11.15
N THR A 385 -19.19 30.98 -12.01
CA THR A 385 -20.54 30.42 -12.09
C THR A 385 -20.53 29.01 -11.51
N SER A 386 -21.21 28.78 -10.38
CA SER A 386 -21.24 27.47 -9.72
C SER A 386 -21.46 26.43 -10.80
N LEU A 387 -20.40 25.69 -11.13
CA LEU A 387 -20.42 24.80 -12.27
C LEU A 387 -21.58 23.87 -12.01
N ASP A 388 -22.59 23.91 -12.88
CA ASP A 388 -23.67 22.95 -12.78
C ASP A 388 -23.03 21.59 -13.04
N THR A 389 -22.84 20.85 -11.96
CA THR A 389 -22.14 19.57 -12.00
C THR A 389 -22.89 18.59 -12.91
N SER A 390 -24.18 18.81 -13.20
CA SER A 390 -24.92 18.01 -14.18
C SER A 390 -24.41 18.13 -15.62
N LEU A 391 -23.65 19.19 -15.96
CA LEU A 391 -23.09 19.40 -17.30
C LEU A 391 -21.85 18.53 -17.59
N ILE A 392 -21.21 17.98 -16.55
CA ILE A 392 -19.99 17.18 -16.67
C ILE A 392 -20.19 15.79 -16.10
N SER A 393 -19.54 14.79 -16.71
CA SER A 393 -19.62 13.42 -16.23
C SER A 393 -19.07 13.30 -14.81
N PRO A 394 -19.57 12.36 -13.98
CA PRO A 394 -19.05 12.13 -12.64
C PRO A 394 -17.53 11.88 -12.60
N THR A 395 -16.96 11.27 -13.65
CA THR A 395 -15.51 11.05 -13.77
C THR A 395 -14.74 12.37 -13.91
N LEU A 396 -15.20 13.27 -14.79
CA LEU A 396 -14.57 14.58 -14.97
C LEU A 396 -14.75 15.47 -13.74
N GLN A 397 -15.85 15.32 -12.99
CA GLN A 397 -16.03 15.98 -11.69
C GLN A 397 -14.97 15.53 -10.69
N LEU A 398 -14.74 14.22 -10.57
CA LEU A 398 -13.73 13.68 -9.66
C LEU A 398 -12.32 14.13 -10.04
N GLU A 399 -11.98 14.14 -11.33
CA GLU A 399 -10.69 14.67 -11.81
C GLU A 399 -10.51 16.15 -11.47
N LEU A 400 -11.56 16.96 -11.65
CA LEU A 400 -11.54 18.37 -11.28
C LEU A 400 -11.34 18.55 -9.77
N TYR A 401 -12.06 17.80 -8.94
CA TYR A 401 -11.91 17.87 -7.48
C TYR A 401 -10.52 17.44 -7.03
N VAL A 402 -9.97 16.37 -7.59
CA VAL A 402 -8.60 15.93 -7.30
C VAL A 402 -7.60 17.00 -7.73
N SER A 403 -7.74 17.58 -8.93
CA SER A 403 -6.84 18.64 -9.40
C SER A 403 -6.87 19.89 -8.53
N GLN A 404 -8.03 20.26 -7.97
CA GLN A 404 -8.17 21.46 -7.14
C GLN A 404 -7.76 21.25 -5.68
N ARG A 405 -8.00 20.06 -5.13
CA ARG A 405 -7.96 19.82 -3.67
C ARG A 405 -6.79 18.94 -3.23
N SER A 406 -6.21 18.12 -4.12
CA SER A 406 -5.17 17.14 -3.76
C SER A 406 -3.97 17.78 -3.07
N ILE A 407 -3.51 18.95 -3.51
CA ILE A 407 -2.34 19.63 -2.93
C ILE A 407 -2.49 19.91 -1.43
N HIS A 408 -3.72 20.15 -0.94
CA HIS A 408 -3.96 20.45 0.47
C HIS A 408 -4.13 19.18 1.31
N VAL A 409 -4.64 18.11 0.71
CA VAL A 409 -5.01 16.86 1.41
C VAL A 409 -3.79 15.95 1.59
N LEU A 410 -2.81 16.03 0.67
CA LEU A 410 -1.63 15.17 0.67
C LEU A 410 -0.60 15.48 1.76
N GLU A 411 -0.79 16.56 2.51
CA GLU A 411 -0.01 16.86 3.72
C GLU A 411 -0.28 15.81 4.83
N LEU A 412 -1.48 15.20 4.86
CA LEU A 412 -1.78 14.13 5.82
C LEU A 412 -1.16 12.80 5.36
N PRO A 413 -0.30 12.14 6.17
CA PRO A 413 0.38 10.90 5.78
C PRO A 413 -0.56 9.77 5.36
N ILE A 414 -1.68 9.59 6.06
CA ILE A 414 -2.67 8.55 5.76
C ILE A 414 -3.38 8.81 4.42
N PHE A 415 -3.59 10.08 4.04
CA PHE A 415 -4.20 10.44 2.76
C PHE A 415 -3.22 10.31 1.60
N LYS A 416 -1.92 10.53 1.84
CA LYS A 416 -0.87 10.17 0.87
C LYS A 416 -0.86 8.66 0.59
N LEU A 417 -0.90 7.85 1.65
CA LEU A 417 -1.01 6.39 1.51
C LEU A 417 -2.30 5.96 0.80
N LEU A 418 -3.42 6.66 1.05
CA LEU A 418 -4.69 6.44 0.37
C LEU A 418 -4.59 6.71 -1.14
N GLN A 419 -3.93 7.80 -1.56
CA GLN A 419 -3.75 8.11 -2.97
C GLN A 419 -2.98 7.00 -3.71
N GLU A 420 -1.96 6.44 -3.07
CA GLU A 420 -1.12 5.37 -3.62
C GLU A 420 -1.81 4.00 -3.62
N CYS A 421 -2.57 3.67 -2.57
CA CYS A 421 -3.24 2.37 -2.45
C CYS A 421 -4.60 2.31 -3.15
N TYR A 422 -5.39 3.38 -3.09
CA TYR A 422 -6.81 3.44 -3.48
C TYR A 422 -7.21 4.81 -4.07
N SER A 423 -6.68 5.12 -5.26
CA SER A 423 -6.93 6.41 -5.95
C SER A 423 -8.41 6.74 -6.19
N ASP A 424 -9.26 5.73 -6.42
CA ASP A 424 -10.72 5.94 -6.64
C ASP A 424 -11.41 6.45 -5.37
N VAL A 425 -11.02 5.89 -4.22
CA VAL A 425 -11.49 6.33 -2.90
C VAL A 425 -10.92 7.70 -2.55
N PHE A 426 -9.67 7.97 -2.94
CA PHE A 426 -9.05 9.30 -2.81
C PHE A 426 -9.81 10.37 -3.61
N GLY A 427 -10.28 10.06 -4.82
CA GLY A 427 -11.14 10.96 -5.60
C GLY A 427 -12.46 11.25 -4.89
N SER A 428 -13.10 10.22 -4.35
CA SER A 428 -14.34 10.37 -3.56
C SER A 428 -14.11 11.20 -2.28
N LEU A 429 -12.98 11.02 -1.61
CA LEU A 429 -12.56 11.84 -0.47
C LEU A 429 -12.40 13.31 -0.87
N CYS A 430 -11.73 13.58 -1.99
CA CYS A 430 -11.58 14.93 -2.51
C CYS A 430 -12.93 15.59 -2.77
N ALA A 431 -13.91 14.85 -3.30
CA ALA A 431 -15.27 15.34 -3.52
C ALA A 431 -16.02 15.63 -2.20
N ALA A 432 -15.77 14.86 -1.13
CA ALA A 432 -16.41 15.01 0.18
C ALA A 432 -15.95 16.24 0.99
N LEU A 433 -14.84 16.88 0.61
CA LEU A 433 -14.35 18.10 1.29
C LEU A 433 -15.28 19.29 1.08
N GLU A 434 -15.66 19.96 2.17
CA GLU A 434 -16.45 21.19 2.15
C GLU A 434 -15.51 22.40 2.20
N LYS A 435 -15.67 23.36 1.27
CA LYS A 435 -14.86 24.59 1.24
C LYS A 435 -15.53 25.71 2.03
N HIS A 436 -14.83 26.26 3.01
CA HIS A 436 -15.26 27.39 3.84
C HIS A 436 -14.40 28.64 3.59
N VAL A 437 -14.99 29.82 3.84
CA VAL A 437 -14.31 31.10 3.72
C VAL A 437 -14.65 31.96 4.92
N TYR A 438 -13.62 32.57 5.47
CA TYR A 438 -13.69 33.38 6.68
C TYR A 438 -13.27 34.82 6.37
N ASP A 439 -13.97 35.77 7.01
CA ASP A 439 -13.63 37.19 7.00
C ASP A 439 -12.44 37.47 7.94
N LYS A 440 -11.80 38.62 7.76
CA LYS A 440 -10.73 39.08 8.64
C LYS A 440 -11.26 39.24 10.08
N GLY A 441 -10.54 38.64 11.03
CA GLY A 441 -10.83 38.63 12.46
C GLY A 441 -11.81 37.54 12.88
N GLU A 442 -12.34 36.73 11.97
CA GLU A 442 -13.18 35.59 12.34
C GLU A 442 -12.35 34.43 12.90
N HIS A 443 -12.84 33.84 13.98
CA HIS A 443 -12.30 32.60 14.52
C HIS A 443 -12.84 31.41 13.74
N ILE A 444 -11.95 30.59 13.20
CA ILE A 444 -12.28 29.33 12.53
C ILE A 444 -12.69 28.31 13.59
N PHE A 445 -11.92 28.24 14.67
CA PHE A 445 -12.24 27.54 15.91
C PHE A 445 -11.55 28.21 17.09
N ILE A 446 -12.05 27.96 18.30
CA ILE A 446 -11.57 28.59 19.55
C ILE A 446 -11.15 27.48 20.52
N ALA A 447 -10.07 27.70 21.26
CA ALA A 447 -9.64 26.78 22.30
C ALA A 447 -10.79 26.53 23.31
N GLY A 448 -11.04 25.27 23.62
CA GLY A 448 -12.16 24.83 24.46
C GLY A 448 -13.49 24.61 23.75
N SER A 449 -13.61 24.89 22.45
CA SER A 449 -14.77 24.41 21.68
C SER A 449 -14.61 22.95 21.28
N TRP A 450 -15.73 22.24 21.10
CA TRP A 450 -15.73 20.85 20.63
C TRP A 450 -15.21 20.74 19.18
N VAL A 451 -14.31 19.79 18.93
CA VAL A 451 -13.84 19.47 17.57
C VAL A 451 -14.88 18.58 16.90
N SER A 452 -15.41 19.02 15.76
CA SER A 452 -16.45 18.27 15.01
C SER A 452 -15.98 17.78 13.64
N CYS A 453 -14.90 18.35 13.11
CA CYS A 453 -14.33 18.01 11.82
C CYS A 453 -12.83 18.33 11.76
N LEU A 454 -12.15 17.70 10.81
CA LEU A 454 -10.82 18.08 10.38
C LEU A 454 -10.88 19.39 9.61
N HIS A 455 -10.03 20.35 9.94
CA HIS A 455 -9.85 21.60 9.21
C HIS A 455 -8.48 21.62 8.52
N ILE A 456 -8.44 21.97 7.23
CA ILE A 456 -7.21 22.10 6.43
C ILE A 456 -7.15 23.52 5.88
N THR A 457 -6.08 24.27 6.19
CA THR A 457 -5.89 25.63 5.66
C THR A 457 -5.44 25.58 4.21
N ALA A 458 -5.98 26.47 3.37
CA ALA A 458 -5.65 26.51 1.94
C ALA A 458 -4.99 27.83 1.54
N THR A 459 -5.75 28.93 1.48
CA THR A 459 -5.24 30.25 1.08
C THR A 459 -5.54 31.30 2.14
N GLY A 460 -4.65 32.28 2.32
CA GLY A 460 -4.76 33.34 3.33
C GLY A 460 -3.71 33.27 4.43
N THR A 461 -3.72 34.26 5.32
CA THR A 461 -2.85 34.37 6.49
C THR A 461 -3.67 34.08 7.75
N TYR A 462 -3.19 33.15 8.55
CA TYR A 462 -3.86 32.68 9.75
C TYR A 462 -3.05 33.09 10.98
N SER A 463 -3.75 33.38 12.07
CA SER A 463 -3.16 33.56 13.39
C SER A 463 -3.54 32.37 14.28
N TYR A 464 -2.50 31.73 14.81
CA TYR A 464 -2.56 30.57 15.68
C TYR A 464 -2.14 30.96 17.08
N ILE A 465 -2.96 30.57 18.07
CA ILE A 465 -2.68 30.78 19.49
C ILE A 465 -2.84 29.43 20.18
N GLU A 466 -1.76 28.93 20.79
CA GLU A 466 -1.78 27.67 21.53
C GLU A 466 -2.19 27.89 22.99
N GLY A 467 -3.09 27.05 23.52
CA GLY A 467 -3.57 27.12 24.90
C GLY A 467 -4.98 27.71 25.07
N PHE A 468 -5.57 27.44 26.24
CA PHE A 468 -6.91 27.91 26.61
C PHE A 468 -6.94 29.36 27.08
N ASP A 469 -5.83 29.83 27.63
CA ASP A 469 -5.65 31.21 28.07
C ASP A 469 -5.04 31.96 26.89
N ALA A 470 -5.80 32.89 26.30
CA ALA A 470 -5.42 33.67 25.11
C ALA A 470 -4.21 34.64 25.34
N GLU A 471 -3.30 34.28 26.24
CA GLU A 471 -2.08 35.00 26.62
C GLU A 471 -0.82 34.46 25.93
N GLY A 472 -0.93 33.42 25.10
CA GLY A 472 0.18 32.91 24.27
C GLY A 472 0.51 33.83 23.10
N ASP A 473 1.79 33.87 22.69
CA ASP A 473 2.24 34.64 21.52
C ASP A 473 1.52 34.15 20.25
N ALA A 474 0.82 35.06 19.58
CA ALA A 474 0.10 34.74 18.35
C ALA A 474 1.08 34.51 17.19
N ALA A 475 1.19 33.27 16.73
CA ALA A 475 2.01 32.91 15.57
C ALA A 475 1.20 33.11 14.28
N GLU A 476 1.71 33.94 13.37
CA GLU A 476 1.14 34.08 12.03
C GLU A 476 1.78 33.08 11.05
N PHE A 477 0.95 32.43 10.23
CA PHE A 477 1.44 31.55 9.18
C PHE A 477 0.62 31.65 7.90
N THR A 478 1.30 31.35 6.79
CA THR A 478 0.71 31.24 5.45
C THR A 478 0.99 29.85 4.90
N GLY A 479 -0.02 29.21 4.32
CA GLY A 479 0.12 27.88 3.70
C GLY A 479 -0.83 26.85 4.30
N THR A 480 -0.57 25.58 3.98
CA THR A 480 -1.41 24.45 4.38
C THR A 480 -0.91 23.80 5.66
N LYS A 481 -1.79 23.76 6.65
CA LYS A 481 -1.70 22.99 7.90
C LYS A 481 -3.06 22.37 8.16
N TRP A 482 -3.09 21.29 8.94
CA TRP A 482 -4.34 20.63 9.32
C TRP A 482 -4.51 20.59 10.84
N PHE A 483 -5.75 20.62 11.28
CA PHE A 483 -6.14 20.69 12.69
C PHE A 483 -7.34 19.79 12.96
N GLY A 484 -7.37 19.13 14.12
CA GLY A 484 -8.53 18.34 14.54
C GLY A 484 -8.67 16.98 13.88
N GLU A 485 -7.57 16.37 13.41
CA GLU A 485 -7.56 15.03 12.80
C GLU A 485 -8.19 13.96 13.71
N LEU A 486 -7.94 14.05 15.02
CA LEU A 486 -8.49 13.11 16.00
C LEU A 486 -10.04 13.02 15.98
N SER A 487 -10.73 14.11 15.61
CA SER A 487 -12.20 14.14 15.49
C SER A 487 -12.77 13.27 14.38
N LEU A 488 -11.92 12.85 13.42
CA LEU A 488 -12.31 11.89 12.40
C LEU A 488 -12.55 10.50 12.98
N TYR A 489 -11.86 10.18 14.08
CA TYR A 489 -11.77 8.83 14.64
C TYR A 489 -12.39 8.68 16.04
N ALA A 490 -12.37 9.74 16.85
CA ALA A 490 -12.84 9.73 18.23
C ALA A 490 -13.80 10.90 18.50
N ASP A 491 -14.79 10.66 19.35
CA ASP A 491 -15.71 11.69 19.83
C ASP A 491 -15.19 12.38 21.09
N GLY A 492 -15.65 13.61 21.30
CA GLY A 492 -15.49 14.28 22.59
C GLY A 492 -14.14 14.97 22.80
N THR A 493 -13.51 15.45 21.74
CA THR A 493 -12.27 16.23 21.81
C THR A 493 -12.57 17.73 21.81
N LEU A 494 -11.73 18.49 22.52
CA LEU A 494 -11.79 19.95 22.55
C LEU A 494 -10.58 20.50 21.78
N HIS A 495 -10.78 21.61 21.06
CA HIS A 495 -9.67 22.37 20.48
C HIS A 495 -8.75 22.85 21.60
N GLN A 496 -7.45 22.58 21.47
CA GLN A 496 -6.42 23.05 22.42
C GLN A 496 -5.84 24.41 22.01
N SER A 497 -6.19 24.88 20.81
CA SER A 497 -5.67 26.07 20.17
C SER A 497 -6.81 26.89 19.58
N THR A 498 -6.56 28.17 19.35
CA THR A 498 -7.47 29.09 18.66
C THR A 498 -6.87 29.42 17.30
N LEU A 499 -7.65 29.25 16.24
CA LEU A 499 -7.26 29.62 14.89
C LEU A 499 -8.17 30.73 14.38
N SER A 500 -7.57 31.85 13.96
CA SER A 500 -8.28 33.02 13.45
C SER A 500 -7.73 33.48 12.10
N ALA A 501 -8.60 34.08 11.30
CA ALA A 501 -8.26 34.60 9.99
C ALA A 501 -7.71 36.04 10.09
N GLN A 502 -6.46 36.28 9.72
CA GLN A 502 -5.87 37.64 9.69
C GLN A 502 -6.16 38.38 8.38
N THR A 503 -6.30 37.62 7.30
CA THR A 503 -6.83 38.07 6.01
C THR A 503 -8.09 37.28 5.68
N PHE A 504 -8.73 37.54 4.54
CA PHE A 504 -9.69 36.57 4.03
C PHE A 504 -9.02 35.22 3.82
N CYS A 505 -9.58 34.18 4.43
CA CYS A 505 -8.98 32.86 4.48
C CYS A 505 -9.92 31.79 3.92
N GLU A 506 -9.34 30.74 3.35
CA GLU A 506 -10.06 29.59 2.82
C GLU A 506 -9.59 28.31 3.48
N THR A 507 -10.53 27.52 4.01
CA THR A 507 -10.23 26.22 4.59
C THR A 507 -11.09 25.14 3.96
N PHE A 508 -10.60 23.91 3.99
CA PHE A 508 -11.40 22.73 3.72
C PHE A 508 -11.76 22.04 5.03
N SER A 509 -12.99 21.55 5.14
CA SER A 509 -13.42 20.74 6.28
C SER A 509 -13.79 19.33 5.81
N LEU A 510 -13.48 18.34 6.65
CA LEU A 510 -13.87 16.95 6.45
C LEU A 510 -14.45 16.40 7.75
N ARG A 511 -15.66 15.84 7.67
CA ARG A 511 -16.31 15.21 8.83
C ARG A 511 -16.03 13.72 8.84
N GLY A 512 -15.93 13.14 10.04
CA GLY A 512 -15.78 11.70 10.23
C GLY A 512 -16.82 10.83 9.49
N PRO A 513 -18.12 11.19 9.39
CA PRO A 513 -19.11 10.37 8.68
C PRO A 513 -18.86 10.30 7.17
N ASP A 514 -18.39 11.40 6.59
CA ASP A 514 -18.15 11.48 5.16
C ASP A 514 -16.88 10.71 4.78
N LEU A 515 -15.83 10.80 5.61
CA LEU A 515 -14.65 9.93 5.48
C LEU A 515 -15.02 8.44 5.56
N ALA A 516 -15.81 8.06 6.57
CA ALA A 516 -16.26 6.68 6.73
C ALA A 516 -17.05 6.18 5.51
N ARG A 517 -17.92 7.02 4.93
CA ARG A 517 -18.68 6.69 3.71
C ARG A 517 -17.77 6.47 2.50
N CYS A 518 -16.73 7.29 2.34
CA CYS A 518 -15.74 7.12 1.26
C CYS A 518 -14.93 5.83 1.45
N VAL A 519 -14.42 5.60 2.65
CA VAL A 519 -13.56 4.45 2.98
C VAL A 519 -14.34 3.13 2.90
N ALA A 520 -15.63 3.13 3.24
CA ALA A 520 -16.50 1.95 3.14
C ALA A 520 -16.69 1.41 1.72
N GLN A 521 -16.35 2.19 0.68
CA GLN A 521 -16.40 1.73 -0.72
C GLN A 521 -15.42 0.59 -1.01
N SER A 522 -14.34 0.46 -0.22
CA SER A 522 -13.32 -0.58 -0.37
C SER A 522 -12.99 -1.21 0.99
N ARG A 523 -13.15 -2.53 1.10
CA ARG A 523 -12.88 -3.27 2.34
C ARG A 523 -11.42 -3.16 2.78
N GLY A 524 -10.45 -3.23 1.85
CA GLY A 524 -9.03 -3.07 2.18
C GLY A 524 -8.66 -1.63 2.57
N CYS A 525 -9.35 -0.63 2.00
CA CYS A 525 -9.20 0.75 2.46
C CYS A 525 -9.75 0.92 3.89
N THR A 526 -10.87 0.25 4.18
CA THR A 526 -11.46 0.21 5.52
C THR A 526 -10.52 -0.39 6.55
N THR A 527 -9.90 -1.53 6.27
CA THR A 527 -8.91 -2.10 7.21
C THR A 527 -7.73 -1.17 7.41
N MET A 528 -7.16 -0.62 6.33
CA MET A 528 -6.05 0.34 6.39
C MET A 528 -6.36 1.51 7.33
N PHE A 529 -7.53 2.14 7.19
CA PHE A 529 -7.94 3.27 8.04
C PHE A 529 -8.30 2.84 9.46
N CYS A 530 -8.93 1.68 9.66
CA CYS A 530 -9.26 1.17 10.99
C CYS A 530 -7.99 0.86 11.82
N ASP A 531 -6.98 0.25 11.20
CA ASP A 531 -5.71 -0.07 11.87
C ASP A 531 -4.95 1.22 12.21
N TYR A 532 -4.89 2.16 11.26
CA TYR A 532 -4.34 3.49 11.50
C TYR A 532 -5.07 4.20 12.65
N ALA A 533 -6.41 4.23 12.64
CA ALA A 533 -7.22 4.91 13.64
C ALA A 533 -7.03 4.33 15.04
N LYS A 534 -6.93 3.00 15.18
CA LYS A 534 -6.66 2.33 16.47
C LYS A 534 -5.29 2.71 17.03
N GLU A 535 -4.25 2.62 16.20
CA GLU A 535 -2.88 2.98 16.59
C GLU A 535 -2.77 4.47 16.92
N PHE A 536 -3.38 5.33 16.11
CA PHE A 536 -3.37 6.77 16.31
C PHE A 536 -4.09 7.19 17.59
N VAL A 537 -5.30 6.66 17.85
CA VAL A 537 -6.03 6.94 19.10
C VAL A 537 -5.27 6.41 20.32
N SER A 538 -4.65 5.23 20.22
CA SER A 538 -3.83 4.64 21.31
C SER A 538 -2.57 5.47 21.61
N ALA A 539 -1.86 5.94 20.56
CA ALA A 539 -0.72 6.82 20.71
C ALA A 539 -1.10 8.14 21.39
N MET A 540 -2.26 8.70 21.03
CA MET A 540 -2.80 9.93 21.61
C MET A 540 -3.24 9.77 23.07
N GLN A 541 -3.68 8.58 23.49
CA GLN A 541 -4.01 8.29 24.90
C GLN A 541 -2.78 8.14 25.80
N THR A 542 -1.65 7.71 25.25
CA THR A 542 -0.43 7.38 26.02
C THR A 542 0.50 8.57 26.19
N SER A 543 0.32 9.64 25.39
CA SER A 543 1.04 10.89 25.59
C SER A 543 0.64 11.56 26.91
N LYS A 544 1.62 11.81 27.78
CA LYS A 544 1.45 12.44 29.10
C LYS A 544 1.52 13.97 29.03
N THR A 545 1.91 14.54 27.91
CA THR A 545 1.98 15.98 27.67
C THR A 545 0.64 16.48 27.13
N LYS A 546 0.24 17.69 27.51
CA LYS A 546 -0.90 18.37 26.89
C LYS A 546 -0.69 18.33 25.38
N CYS A 547 -1.55 17.61 24.68
CA CYS A 547 -1.30 17.18 23.31
C CYS A 547 -1.45 18.35 22.32
N GLY A 548 -0.34 19.04 22.04
CA GLY A 548 -0.26 20.12 21.07
C GLY A 548 -0.47 19.63 19.64
N ASP A 549 -0.82 20.54 18.74
CA ASP A 549 -1.11 20.20 17.33
C ASP A 549 0.14 19.65 16.60
N GLU A 550 1.36 20.01 17.01
CA GLU A 550 2.60 19.45 16.44
C GLU A 550 2.85 17.98 16.83
N GLU A 551 2.45 17.58 18.04
CA GLU A 551 2.58 16.21 18.50
C GLU A 551 1.64 15.26 17.72
N GLN A 552 0.45 15.75 17.36
CA GLN A 552 -0.47 15.04 16.47
C GLN A 552 0.16 14.75 15.11
N VAL A 553 0.87 15.71 14.52
CA VAL A 553 1.56 15.53 13.22
C VAL A 553 2.62 14.44 13.31
N HIS A 554 3.42 14.44 14.38
CA HIS A 554 4.46 13.43 14.59
C HIS A 554 3.87 12.03 14.83
N CYS A 555 2.84 11.93 15.66
CA CYS A 555 2.10 10.70 15.91
C CYS A 555 1.46 10.17 14.62
N ALA A 556 0.84 11.02 13.82
CA ALA A 556 0.20 10.65 12.56
C ALA A 556 1.20 10.02 11.58
N ALA A 557 2.39 10.61 11.43
CA ALA A 557 3.46 10.07 10.59
C ALA A 557 3.96 8.71 11.10
N THR A 558 4.14 8.57 12.41
CA THR A 558 4.62 7.33 13.05
C THR A 558 3.60 6.20 12.91
N CYS A 559 2.33 6.46 13.20
CA CYS A 559 1.23 5.50 13.04
C CYS A 559 1.04 5.08 11.58
N CYS A 560 1.21 6.01 10.63
CA CYS A 560 1.14 5.68 9.20
C CYS A 560 2.28 4.73 8.79
N ARG A 561 3.50 4.92 9.29
CA ARG A 561 4.65 4.03 9.00
C ARG A 561 4.50 2.63 9.58
N LYS A 562 3.79 2.49 10.70
CA LYS A 562 3.45 1.20 11.31
C LYS A 562 2.33 0.46 10.56
N ASN A 563 1.58 1.14 9.69
CA ASN A 563 0.48 0.54 8.97
C ASN A 563 0.97 -0.58 8.04
N GLN A 564 0.28 -1.72 8.01
CA GLN A 564 0.64 -2.86 7.18
C GLN A 564 0.75 -2.49 5.69
N HIS A 565 -0.16 -1.68 5.17
CA HIS A 565 -0.15 -1.27 3.76
C HIS A 565 1.06 -0.38 3.42
N TYR A 566 1.51 0.42 4.39
CA TYR A 566 2.73 1.22 4.25
C TYR A 566 3.97 0.32 4.23
N LEU A 567 4.07 -0.64 5.14
CA LEU A 567 5.19 -1.60 5.20
C LEU A 567 5.27 -2.49 3.97
N GLU A 568 4.13 -2.81 3.34
CA GLU A 568 4.09 -3.55 2.08
C GLU A 568 4.59 -2.72 0.89
N LEU A 569 4.32 -1.41 0.86
CA LEU A 569 4.76 -0.50 -0.21
C LEU A 569 6.22 -0.06 -0.04
N TYR A 570 6.64 0.14 1.20
CA TYR A 570 7.95 0.64 1.59
C TYR A 570 8.63 -0.33 2.56
N PRO A 571 8.93 -1.57 2.14
CA PRO A 571 9.63 -2.53 2.99
C PRO A 571 11.02 -2.00 3.35
N ASP A 572 11.39 -2.04 4.64
CA ASP A 572 12.65 -1.52 5.14
C ASP A 572 13.82 -2.13 4.33
N PRO A 573 14.64 -1.30 3.65
CA PRO A 573 15.75 -1.79 2.83
C PRO A 573 16.72 -2.70 3.60
N LYS A 574 16.83 -2.56 4.93
CA LYS A 574 17.68 -3.41 5.79
C LYS A 574 17.20 -4.86 5.92
N THR A 575 15.89 -5.08 5.76
CA THR A 575 15.26 -6.40 5.96
C THR A 575 14.98 -7.13 4.64
N GLN A 576 15.24 -6.50 3.50
CA GLN A 576 15.06 -7.11 2.18
C GLN A 576 16.08 -8.21 1.94
N LEU A 577 15.63 -9.41 1.56
CA LEU A 577 16.48 -10.59 1.35
C LEU A 577 17.70 -10.26 0.48
N LYS A 578 17.51 -9.49 -0.60
CA LYS A 578 18.59 -9.09 -1.53
C LYS A 578 19.64 -8.14 -0.96
N ASN A 579 19.31 -7.39 0.09
CA ASN A 579 20.19 -6.39 0.69
C ASN A 579 20.92 -6.91 1.93
N ILE A 580 20.58 -8.11 2.40
CA ILE A 580 21.24 -8.74 3.54
C ILE A 580 22.61 -9.25 3.10
N THR A 581 23.65 -8.78 3.78
CA THR A 581 25.03 -9.27 3.59
C THR A 581 25.56 -9.74 4.93
N ILE A 582 25.81 -11.04 5.07
CA ILE A 582 26.44 -11.60 6.26
C ILE A 582 27.96 -11.51 6.06
N PRO A 583 28.70 -10.82 6.96
CA PRO A 583 30.14 -10.67 6.82
C PRO A 583 30.86 -12.01 7.04
N LEU A 584 31.65 -12.44 6.06
CA LEU A 584 32.51 -13.63 6.13
C LEU A 584 33.98 -13.18 6.25
N LYS A 585 34.52 -13.05 7.47
CA LYS A 585 35.98 -12.87 7.66
C LYS A 585 36.53 -13.88 8.65
N ARG A 586 37.68 -14.48 8.33
CA ARG A 586 38.56 -15.12 9.31
C ARG A 586 39.27 -14.01 10.08
N GLY A 587 39.20 -14.03 11.40
CA GLY A 587 39.76 -12.96 12.24
C GLY A 587 41.25 -12.75 12.00
N ASP A 588 41.61 -11.59 11.44
CA ASP A 588 42.90 -10.99 11.70
C ASP A 588 42.76 -10.18 13.00
N ALA A 589 43.29 -10.75 14.07
CA ALA A 589 43.53 -10.06 15.32
C ALA A 589 44.60 -8.98 15.11
N THR A 590 44.22 -7.81 14.58
CA THR A 590 45.08 -6.61 14.57
C THR A 590 44.24 -5.33 14.74
N ALA A 591 43.71 -5.11 15.94
CA ALA A 591 43.48 -3.77 16.51
C ALA A 591 43.19 -3.86 18.03
N THR A 592 44.28 -3.87 18.81
CA THR A 592 44.42 -3.18 20.11
C THR A 592 43.26 -3.20 21.12
N SER A 593 43.32 -4.17 22.04
CA SER A 593 43.34 -3.90 23.48
C SER A 593 43.94 -5.11 24.20
N SER A 594 45.05 -4.87 24.89
CA SER A 594 45.86 -5.86 25.60
C SER A 594 45.06 -6.58 26.70
N LYS A 595 44.93 -7.90 26.60
CA LYS A 595 45.29 -8.88 27.64
C LYS A 595 45.14 -10.32 27.11
N SER A 596 46.23 -11.07 27.22
CA SER A 596 46.50 -12.42 26.73
C SER A 596 45.38 -13.47 26.89
N PHE A 597 45.26 -14.38 25.92
CA PHE A 597 45.50 -15.82 26.15
C PHE A 597 45.71 -16.55 24.81
N SER A 598 46.97 -16.82 24.49
CA SER A 598 47.42 -17.63 23.36
C SER A 598 47.45 -19.11 23.75
N ILE A 599 46.72 -19.96 23.03
CA ILE A 599 46.92 -21.42 23.02
C ILE A 599 47.08 -21.83 21.56
N LEU A 600 48.34 -22.01 21.12
CA LEU A 600 48.83 -23.00 20.14
C LEU A 600 50.23 -22.63 19.64
N ARG A 601 51.25 -22.86 20.46
CA ARG A 601 52.61 -23.18 20.00
C ARG A 601 53.29 -24.04 21.05
N PHE A 602 53.19 -25.36 20.89
CA PHE A 602 54.09 -26.31 21.55
C PHE A 602 54.18 -27.61 20.74
N ILE A 603 55.14 -27.66 19.79
CA ILE A 603 55.89 -28.88 19.47
C ILE A 603 57.38 -28.48 19.26
N ARG A 604 58.20 -28.97 20.21
CA ARG A 604 59.66 -29.26 20.19
C ARG A 604 60.75 -28.14 20.28
N LYS A 605 61.32 -28.09 21.51
CA LYS A 605 62.71 -28.48 21.94
C LYS A 605 63.88 -27.45 21.79
N PRO A 606 64.98 -27.57 22.59
CA PRO A 606 65.16 -26.89 23.89
C PRO A 606 66.46 -26.04 24.00
N GLY A 607 66.52 -25.12 24.96
CA GLY A 607 67.77 -24.41 25.29
C GLY A 607 67.66 -23.50 26.53
N ARG A 608 68.48 -23.82 27.53
CA ARG A 608 68.70 -23.30 28.90
C ARG A 608 68.95 -21.76 29.06
N PRO A 609 69.01 -21.25 30.31
CA PRO A 609 68.36 -20.01 30.77
C PRO A 609 69.34 -18.90 31.16
N THR A 610 68.79 -17.81 31.72
CA THR A 610 69.29 -16.86 32.76
C THR A 610 68.78 -15.46 32.39
N ASP A 611 68.46 -14.53 33.27
CA ASP A 611 68.06 -14.46 34.67
C ASP A 611 67.62 -12.99 34.88
N ALA A 612 66.93 -12.74 36.00
CA ALA A 612 66.94 -11.48 36.74
C ALA A 612 66.02 -10.30 36.30
N THR A 613 64.99 -10.09 37.15
CA THR A 613 64.66 -8.89 37.95
C THR A 613 64.43 -7.53 37.27
N ALA A 614 63.64 -6.59 37.77
CA ALA A 614 62.54 -6.49 38.73
C ALA A 614 62.22 -4.98 38.81
N GLN A 615 60.94 -4.66 39.04
CA GLN A 615 60.41 -3.53 39.83
C GLN A 615 60.44 -2.08 39.30
N ALA A 616 59.20 -1.54 39.25
CA ALA A 616 58.70 -0.32 39.91
C ALA A 616 59.23 1.05 39.41
N ALA A 617 58.52 2.18 39.47
CA ALA A 617 57.13 2.60 39.71
C ALA A 617 57.11 4.13 39.49
N GLN A 618 55.93 4.73 39.63
CA GLN A 618 55.62 6.12 40.05
C GLN A 618 55.17 7.18 39.04
N ASP A 619 54.08 7.80 39.49
CA ASP A 619 53.26 8.91 39.04
C ASP A 619 53.94 10.29 39.16
N GLN A 620 53.43 11.31 38.44
CA GLN A 620 52.94 12.57 39.04
C GLN A 620 52.30 13.56 38.04
N GLU A 621 51.42 14.40 38.62
CA GLU A 621 50.47 15.39 38.08
C GLU A 621 51.07 16.76 37.67
N LEU A 622 50.27 17.57 36.93
CA LEU A 622 49.92 19.01 37.08
C LEU A 622 49.28 19.51 35.74
N GLY A 623 48.34 20.45 35.59
CA GLY A 623 47.58 21.39 36.44
C GLY A 623 46.88 22.48 35.57
N ASN A 624 45.61 22.81 35.90
CA ASN A 624 44.76 24.03 35.71
C ASN A 624 44.88 25.05 34.54
N SER A 625 43.72 25.44 33.95
CA SER A 625 43.04 26.77 34.06
C SER A 625 41.88 26.99 33.05
N THR A 626 40.85 27.77 33.44
CA THR A 626 39.62 28.22 32.72
C THR A 626 39.57 29.78 32.66
N PRO A 627 38.54 30.54 32.16
CA PRO A 627 37.38 30.34 31.24
C PRO A 627 37.18 31.50 30.18
N GLY A 628 36.16 31.43 29.30
CA GLY A 628 35.58 32.64 28.63
C GLY A 628 34.83 32.46 27.29
N CYS A 629 33.61 33.02 27.21
CA CYS A 629 32.58 33.08 26.14
C CYS A 629 32.98 33.28 24.66
N ALA A 630 32.18 32.71 23.74
CA ALA A 630 31.53 33.43 22.61
C ALA A 630 30.61 32.51 21.79
N GLU A 631 29.53 33.10 21.28
CA GLU A 631 28.47 32.55 20.43
C GLU A 631 28.98 31.96 19.11
N SER A 632 28.32 30.91 18.60
CA SER A 632 28.40 30.57 17.18
C SER A 632 27.09 29.97 16.66
N ASN A 633 26.55 30.67 15.66
CA ASN A 633 25.52 30.28 14.70
C ASN A 633 25.52 28.78 14.37
N VAL A 634 24.36 28.14 14.52
CA VAL A 634 24.09 26.82 13.93
C VAL A 634 23.30 27.06 12.64
N GLU A 635 24.01 26.99 11.51
CA GLU A 635 23.40 26.80 10.21
C GLU A 635 22.65 25.46 10.20
N HIS A 636 21.41 25.49 9.72
CA HIS A 636 20.62 24.31 9.41
C HIS A 636 21.33 23.48 8.34
N VAL A 637 21.89 22.33 8.74
CA VAL A 637 22.33 21.29 7.81
C VAL A 637 21.09 20.51 7.36
N GLU A 638 20.68 20.71 6.11
CA GLU A 638 19.82 19.81 5.38
C GLU A 638 20.45 18.41 5.37
N VAL A 639 19.84 17.46 6.08
CA VAL A 639 20.25 16.06 6.05
C VAL A 639 19.69 15.43 4.78
N HIS A 640 20.49 15.43 3.71
CA HIS A 640 20.31 14.53 2.58
C HIS A 640 20.25 13.06 3.06
N PRO A 641 19.34 12.22 2.54
CA PRO A 641 19.22 10.81 2.95
C PRO A 641 20.30 9.88 2.35
N ASP A 642 21.40 10.43 1.83
CA ASP A 642 22.53 9.70 1.24
C ASP A 642 23.71 9.56 2.22
N ALA A 643 23.43 9.46 3.52
CA ALA A 643 24.37 8.84 4.43
C ALA A 643 24.37 7.34 4.17
N SER A 644 25.07 6.93 3.10
CA SER A 644 25.62 5.58 3.00
C SER A 644 26.29 5.30 4.34
N ILE A 645 25.70 4.40 5.13
CA ILE A 645 26.44 3.70 6.17
C ILE A 645 27.58 3.08 5.39
N THR A 646 28.78 3.66 5.51
CA THR A 646 29.99 3.13 4.92
C THR A 646 30.07 1.68 5.31
N SER A 647 29.79 0.82 4.32
CA SER A 647 29.92 -0.61 4.46
C SER A 647 31.38 -0.88 4.82
N LEU A 648 31.63 -1.38 6.02
CA LEU A 648 32.96 -1.87 6.41
C LEU A 648 33.39 -3.12 5.62
N TRP A 649 32.58 -3.58 4.65
CA TRP A 649 32.79 -4.78 3.84
C TRP A 649 32.23 -4.57 2.42
N PRO A 650 32.93 -5.00 1.35
CA PRO A 650 32.42 -4.87 -0.01
C PRO A 650 31.20 -5.77 -0.25
N ARG A 651 30.36 -5.38 -1.22
CA ARG A 651 29.37 -6.29 -1.83
C ARG A 651 30.04 -7.61 -2.20
N LEU A 652 29.36 -8.73 -1.98
CA LEU A 652 29.76 -10.04 -2.50
C LEU A 652 29.84 -9.96 -4.04
N ASP A 653 31.03 -9.66 -4.55
CA ASP A 653 31.38 -9.84 -5.94
C ASP A 653 31.62 -11.34 -6.15
N VAL A 654 30.99 -11.91 -7.18
CA VAL A 654 30.90 -13.35 -7.46
C VAL A 654 32.25 -13.95 -7.92
N SER A 655 33.37 -13.33 -7.56
CA SER A 655 34.71 -13.63 -8.08
C SER A 655 35.80 -13.78 -7.00
N ALA A 656 35.50 -13.60 -5.71
CA ALA A 656 36.50 -13.74 -4.65
C ALA A 656 36.59 -15.19 -4.13
N GLU A 657 37.80 -15.76 -4.13
CA GLU A 657 38.11 -17.10 -3.61
C GLU A 657 37.49 -17.35 -2.23
N HIS A 658 36.69 -18.40 -2.15
CA HIS A 658 35.70 -18.66 -1.12
C HIS A 658 36.35 -19.12 0.19
N ILE A 659 36.35 -18.27 1.22
CA ILE A 659 36.88 -18.62 2.54
C ILE A 659 35.82 -19.45 3.29
N ASN A 660 35.95 -20.78 3.25
CA ASN A 660 35.23 -21.67 4.18
C ASN A 660 35.74 -21.39 5.61
N PRO A 661 34.88 -20.97 6.56
CA PRO A 661 35.31 -20.68 7.94
C PRO A 661 35.83 -21.93 8.68
N GLY A 662 35.62 -23.12 8.10
CA GLY A 662 36.30 -24.35 8.45
C GLY A 662 35.48 -25.28 9.35
N LEU A 663 34.16 -25.36 9.18
CA LEU A 663 33.32 -26.29 9.95
C LEU A 663 33.80 -27.74 9.83
N ASP A 664 34.22 -28.17 8.63
CA ASP A 664 34.81 -29.49 8.39
C ASP A 664 36.12 -29.72 9.17
N LEU A 665 37.04 -28.76 9.09
CA LEU A 665 38.29 -28.78 9.83
C LEU A 665 38.07 -28.74 11.34
N TYR A 666 37.08 -27.97 11.80
CA TYR A 666 36.68 -27.88 13.19
C TYR A 666 36.20 -29.23 13.72
N LEU A 667 35.26 -29.87 13.02
CA LEU A 667 34.73 -31.20 13.37
C LEU A 667 35.82 -32.29 13.38
N LYS A 668 36.74 -32.25 12.41
CA LYS A 668 37.90 -33.16 12.37
C LYS A 668 38.88 -32.90 13.53
N SER A 669 39.09 -31.64 13.91
CA SER A 669 40.01 -31.26 15.00
C SER A 669 39.50 -31.57 16.41
N LEU A 670 38.18 -31.67 16.58
CA LEU A 670 37.52 -32.02 17.85
C LEU A 670 37.84 -33.44 18.36
N GLY A 671 38.48 -34.29 17.56
CA GLY A 671 38.99 -35.60 18.01
C GLY A 671 40.27 -35.52 18.87
N VAL A 672 40.98 -34.39 18.86
CA VAL A 672 42.31 -34.23 19.49
C VAL A 672 42.31 -33.20 20.64
N ARG A 673 41.28 -32.34 20.73
CA ARG A 673 41.19 -31.25 21.73
C ARG A 673 40.16 -31.54 22.83
N ALA A 674 40.41 -31.01 24.03
CA ALA A 674 39.42 -31.01 25.11
C ALA A 674 38.31 -29.98 24.82
N MET A 675 37.05 -30.42 24.77
CA MET A 675 35.90 -29.49 24.69
C MET A 675 35.60 -28.88 26.06
N GLU A 676 35.59 -27.55 26.11
CA GLU A 676 35.12 -26.74 27.25
C GLU A 676 33.85 -25.98 26.85
N THR A 677 32.81 -26.03 27.67
CA THR A 677 31.45 -25.56 27.35
C THR A 677 31.38 -24.10 26.90
N TYR A 678 32.11 -23.18 27.55
CA TYR A 678 32.06 -21.75 27.25
C TYR A 678 32.82 -21.37 25.96
N LYS A 679 33.86 -22.14 25.61
CA LYS A 679 34.61 -21.95 24.35
C LYS A 679 33.81 -22.46 23.16
N LEU A 680 33.01 -23.51 23.35
CA LEU A 680 32.24 -24.15 22.29
C LEU A 680 31.24 -23.19 21.63
N THR A 681 30.54 -22.37 22.42
CA THR A 681 29.61 -21.36 21.88
C THR A 681 30.33 -20.36 21.00
N GLN A 682 31.44 -19.78 21.48
CA GLN A 682 32.22 -18.80 20.72
C GLN A 682 32.82 -19.41 19.45
N GLU A 683 33.33 -20.64 19.53
CA GLU A 683 33.85 -21.36 18.36
C GLU A 683 32.77 -21.61 17.31
N LEU A 684 31.56 -22.02 17.72
CA LEU A 684 30.42 -22.23 16.81
C LEU A 684 29.97 -20.93 16.13
N GLN A 685 29.92 -19.82 16.86
CA GLN A 685 29.58 -18.50 16.31
C GLN A 685 30.62 -18.01 15.28
N LEU A 686 31.86 -18.52 15.33
CA LEU A 686 32.91 -18.22 14.35
C LEU A 686 32.86 -19.15 13.12
N VAL A 687 32.45 -20.41 13.29
CA VAL A 687 32.44 -21.39 12.18
C VAL A 687 31.10 -21.52 11.47
N ILE A 688 30.00 -21.05 12.06
CA ILE A 688 28.66 -21.01 11.45
C ILE A 688 28.16 -19.55 11.44
N PRO A 689 28.16 -18.86 10.28
CA PRO A 689 27.78 -17.45 10.17
C PRO A 689 26.37 -17.15 10.68
N GLU A 690 25.44 -18.10 10.48
CA GLU A 690 24.05 -17.97 10.89
C GLU A 690 23.88 -18.00 12.41
N LEU A 691 24.92 -18.37 13.17
CA LEU A 691 24.92 -18.27 14.63
C LEU A 691 25.66 -17.03 15.14
N HIS A 692 26.22 -16.18 14.27
CA HIS A 692 27.00 -15.01 14.71
C HIS A 692 26.22 -14.09 15.67
N PHE A 693 26.89 -13.61 16.72
CA PHE A 693 26.24 -12.86 17.79
C PHE A 693 25.62 -11.52 17.34
N GLU A 694 26.24 -10.79 16.41
CA GLU A 694 25.75 -9.45 15.98
C GLU A 694 25.21 -9.41 14.55
N HIS A 695 25.55 -10.40 13.72
CA HIS A 695 25.38 -10.30 12.26
C HIS A 695 24.69 -11.51 11.65
N SER A 696 24.17 -12.42 12.50
CA SER A 696 23.39 -13.54 11.99
C SER A 696 22.06 -13.06 11.39
N PRO A 697 21.52 -13.79 10.41
CA PRO A 697 20.18 -13.53 9.87
C PRO A 697 19.10 -13.48 10.96
N HIS A 698 19.24 -14.30 12.00
CA HIS A 698 18.32 -14.28 13.15
C HIS A 698 18.29 -12.93 13.84
N VAL A 699 19.43 -12.23 13.98
CA VAL A 699 19.48 -10.89 14.57
C VAL A 699 18.94 -9.83 13.60
N VAL A 700 19.27 -9.95 12.31
CA VAL A 700 18.77 -9.04 11.26
C VAL A 700 17.25 -9.07 11.15
N PHE A 701 16.63 -10.23 11.34
CA PHE A 701 15.18 -10.40 11.35
C PHE A 701 14.54 -10.27 12.74
N GLU A 702 15.25 -9.72 13.73
CA GLU A 702 14.76 -9.47 15.10
C GLU A 702 14.29 -10.73 15.85
N GLN A 703 14.96 -11.86 15.63
CA GLN A 703 14.71 -13.16 16.27
C GLN A 703 15.90 -13.70 17.08
N PRO A 704 16.51 -12.93 18.01
CA PRO A 704 17.68 -13.38 18.77
C PRO A 704 17.43 -14.65 19.60
N ALA A 705 16.20 -14.85 20.08
CA ALA A 705 15.82 -16.05 20.83
C ALA A 705 15.88 -17.34 20.00
N GLU A 706 15.62 -17.27 18.69
CA GLU A 706 15.73 -18.44 17.81
C GLU A 706 17.19 -18.80 17.54
N ARG A 707 18.09 -17.81 17.48
CA ARG A 707 19.54 -18.03 17.41
C ARG A 707 20.05 -18.85 18.60
N GLU A 708 19.67 -18.45 19.83
CA GLU A 708 20.09 -19.15 21.05
C GLU A 708 19.61 -20.61 21.11
N ARG A 709 18.41 -20.90 20.56
CA ARG A 709 17.92 -22.28 20.43
C ARG A 709 18.70 -23.08 19.39
N ALA A 710 19.08 -22.45 18.28
CA ALA A 710 19.92 -23.07 17.27
C ALA A 710 21.32 -23.39 17.82
N GLU A 711 21.95 -22.44 18.53
CA GLU A 711 23.22 -22.64 19.24
C GLU A 711 23.13 -23.83 20.22
N SER A 712 22.09 -23.85 21.06
CA SER A 712 21.83 -24.93 22.01
C SER A 712 21.66 -26.29 21.33
N SER A 713 20.98 -26.33 20.18
CA SER A 713 20.79 -27.54 19.38
C SER A 713 22.12 -28.06 18.85
N CYS A 714 22.95 -27.19 18.25
CA CYS A 714 24.26 -27.54 17.72
C CYS A 714 25.20 -28.07 18.83
N ILE A 715 25.25 -27.40 19.98
CA ILE A 715 26.05 -27.82 21.14
C ILE A 715 25.60 -29.20 21.63
N SER A 716 24.30 -29.42 21.73
CA SER A 716 23.75 -30.68 22.25
C SER A 716 24.05 -31.87 21.33
N VAL A 717 23.93 -31.69 20.00
CA VAL A 717 24.30 -32.73 19.03
C VAL A 717 25.79 -33.04 19.08
N LEU A 718 26.64 -32.02 19.19
CA LEU A 718 28.09 -32.21 19.33
C LEU A 718 28.45 -32.96 20.62
N ALA A 719 27.83 -32.60 21.74
CA ALA A 719 28.03 -33.28 23.02
C ALA A 719 27.58 -34.75 22.95
N LEU A 720 26.46 -35.04 22.27
CA LEU A 720 26.01 -36.40 22.02
C LEU A 720 27.01 -37.17 21.14
N PHE A 721 27.43 -36.58 20.01
CA PHE A 721 28.37 -37.19 19.06
C PHE A 721 29.74 -37.53 19.67
N LYS A 722 30.20 -36.73 20.62
CA LYS A 722 31.49 -36.92 21.30
C LYS A 722 31.37 -37.59 22.67
N ASN A 723 30.18 -38.10 23.02
CA ASN A 723 29.91 -38.76 24.29
C ASN A 723 30.29 -37.91 25.53
N ARG A 724 29.93 -36.62 25.52
CA ARG A 724 30.17 -35.66 26.62
C ARG A 724 28.90 -35.36 27.40
N TYR A 725 28.60 -36.25 28.34
CA TYR A 725 27.44 -36.12 29.25
C TYR A 725 27.47 -34.82 30.08
N ASP A 726 28.66 -34.39 30.50
CA ASP A 726 28.89 -33.20 31.30
C ASP A 726 28.46 -31.92 30.58
N ILE A 727 28.78 -31.79 29.29
CA ILE A 727 28.38 -30.63 28.47
C ILE A 727 26.88 -30.70 28.17
N PHE A 728 26.36 -31.89 27.84
CA PHE A 728 24.96 -32.07 27.48
C PHE A 728 24.01 -31.70 28.63
N THR A 729 24.35 -32.10 29.86
CA THR A 729 23.53 -31.90 31.07
C THR A 729 23.91 -30.68 31.90
N HIS A 730 24.94 -29.94 31.52
CA HIS A 730 25.40 -28.73 32.22
C HIS A 730 24.27 -27.76 32.62
N PRO A 731 23.32 -27.40 31.73
CA PRO A 731 22.30 -26.41 32.08
C PRO A 731 21.10 -26.99 32.85
N GLN A 732 21.11 -28.28 33.22
CA GLN A 732 20.01 -28.96 33.91
C GLN A 732 20.15 -28.87 35.44
N ALA A 733 19.04 -28.62 36.13
CA ALA A 733 18.99 -28.64 37.59
C ALA A 733 19.26 -30.07 38.13
N PRO A 734 19.95 -30.23 39.29
CA PRO A 734 20.34 -31.55 39.80
C PRO A 734 19.20 -32.56 39.92
N HIS A 735 18.00 -32.12 40.34
CA HIS A 735 16.82 -32.97 40.55
C HIS A 735 16.03 -33.28 39.27
N GLN A 736 16.40 -32.70 38.13
CA GLN A 736 15.79 -32.99 36.82
C GLN A 736 16.84 -33.50 35.82
N ARG A 737 18.08 -33.70 36.26
CA ARG A 737 19.19 -34.05 35.39
C ARG A 737 18.92 -35.40 34.71
N LEU A 738 19.35 -35.53 33.46
CA LEU A 738 19.27 -36.77 32.69
C LEU A 738 20.03 -37.89 33.40
N ASP A 739 19.42 -39.06 33.56
CA ASP A 739 20.08 -40.19 34.21
C ASP A 739 21.16 -40.81 33.31
N GLU A 740 22.19 -41.44 33.91
CA GLU A 740 23.25 -42.11 33.15
C GLU A 740 22.72 -43.26 32.28
N THR A 741 21.68 -43.96 32.73
CA THR A 741 21.01 -45.01 31.96
C THR A 741 20.34 -44.44 30.70
N GLN A 742 19.65 -43.31 30.83
CA GLN A 742 19.03 -42.61 29.71
C GLN A 742 20.08 -42.05 28.75
N TRP A 743 21.23 -41.60 29.27
CA TRP A 743 22.36 -41.20 28.43
C TRP A 743 22.91 -42.36 27.59
N LEU A 744 23.08 -43.54 28.19
CA LEU A 744 23.48 -44.75 27.46
C LEU A 744 22.47 -45.14 26.38
N GLU A 745 21.17 -44.98 26.64
CA GLU A 745 20.13 -45.20 25.62
C GLU A 745 20.24 -44.19 24.46
N LEU A 746 20.50 -42.91 24.74
CA LEU A 746 20.75 -41.90 23.69
C LEU A 746 22.01 -42.22 22.88
N GLN A 747 23.08 -42.68 23.53
CA GLN A 747 24.30 -43.14 22.87
C GLN A 747 24.04 -44.39 22.00
N SER A 748 23.20 -45.32 22.46
CA SER A 748 22.78 -46.49 21.67
C SER A 748 21.98 -46.07 20.42
N LEU A 749 21.12 -45.05 20.53
CA LEU A 749 20.43 -44.49 19.37
C LEU A 749 21.42 -43.85 18.39
N LEU A 750 22.39 -43.08 18.88
CA LEU A 750 23.43 -42.50 18.03
C LEU A 750 24.27 -43.57 17.32
N SER A 751 24.61 -44.66 18.02
CA SER A 751 25.33 -45.80 17.43
C SER A 751 24.53 -46.51 16.34
N TRP A 752 23.20 -46.48 16.38
CA TRP A 752 22.34 -47.01 15.32
C TRP A 752 22.25 -46.08 14.11
N ILE A 753 22.30 -44.76 14.34
CA ILE A 753 22.35 -43.75 13.28
C ILE A 753 23.67 -43.85 12.52
N ASP A 754 24.77 -44.06 13.25
CA ASP A 754 26.16 -44.11 12.74
C ASP A 754 26.55 -42.87 11.90
N PRO A 755 26.48 -41.65 12.48
CA PRO A 755 26.69 -40.43 11.71
C PRO A 755 28.17 -40.21 11.36
N ASP A 756 28.45 -40.01 10.07
CA ASP A 756 29.76 -39.54 9.60
C ASP A 756 29.93 -38.01 9.77
N VAL A 757 31.11 -37.50 9.39
CA VAL A 757 31.41 -36.06 9.51
C VAL A 757 30.53 -35.21 8.59
N GLU A 758 30.09 -35.72 7.44
CA GLU A 758 29.21 -34.99 6.51
C GLU A 758 27.79 -34.87 7.09
N HIS A 759 27.24 -35.93 7.68
CA HIS A 759 25.97 -35.87 8.41
C HIS A 759 26.04 -34.86 9.56
N MET A 760 27.15 -34.82 10.29
CA MET A 760 27.35 -33.84 11.36
C MET A 760 27.40 -32.40 10.85
N GLN A 761 28.01 -32.14 9.69
CA GLN A 761 27.97 -30.82 9.06
C GLN A 761 26.55 -30.43 8.65
N ALA A 762 25.88 -31.33 7.91
CA ALA A 762 24.54 -31.09 7.40
C ALA A 762 23.52 -30.85 8.52
N VAL A 763 23.56 -31.63 9.61
CA VAL A 763 22.64 -31.44 10.73
C VAL A 763 22.90 -30.12 11.46
N MET A 764 24.16 -29.72 11.64
CA MET A 764 24.48 -28.44 12.28
C MET A 764 24.01 -27.25 11.46
N VAL A 765 24.18 -27.30 10.13
CA VAL A 765 23.67 -26.26 9.22
C VAL A 765 22.15 -26.20 9.26
N LEU A 766 21.46 -27.35 9.15
CA LEU A 766 20.00 -27.39 9.23
C LEU A 766 19.48 -26.81 10.57
N LEU A 767 20.11 -27.16 11.69
CA LEU A 767 19.74 -26.62 13.01
C LEU A 767 19.96 -25.10 13.09
N ALA A 768 21.01 -24.58 12.43
CA ALA A 768 21.30 -23.14 12.39
C ALA A 768 20.29 -22.34 11.55
N ILE A 769 19.86 -22.87 10.40
CA ILE A 769 19.02 -22.11 9.46
C ILE A 769 17.51 -22.31 9.66
N ARG A 770 17.08 -23.45 10.23
CA ARG A 770 15.66 -23.87 10.30
C ARG A 770 14.71 -22.78 10.79
N ALA A 771 15.10 -22.06 11.85
CA ALA A 771 14.20 -21.10 12.49
C ALA A 771 13.94 -19.84 11.64
N LEU A 772 14.76 -19.56 10.62
CA LEU A 772 14.53 -18.45 9.68
C LEU A 772 13.22 -18.60 8.91
N GLY A 773 12.76 -19.84 8.70
CA GLY A 773 11.47 -20.14 8.08
C GLY A 773 10.27 -19.73 8.95
N LYS A 774 10.49 -19.45 10.24
CA LYS A 774 9.45 -18.92 11.15
C LYS A 774 9.38 -17.39 11.15
N SER A 775 10.36 -16.70 10.54
CA SER A 775 10.39 -15.24 10.52
C SER A 775 9.27 -14.68 9.66
N LYS A 776 8.40 -13.84 10.26
CA LYS A 776 7.36 -13.12 9.52
C LYS A 776 7.97 -12.25 8.42
N ALA A 777 9.10 -11.59 8.69
CA ALA A 777 9.82 -10.76 7.73
C ALA A 777 10.33 -11.56 6.52
N VAL A 778 10.80 -12.79 6.74
CA VAL A 778 11.20 -13.72 5.65
C VAL A 778 9.96 -14.21 4.89
N LEU A 779 8.94 -14.71 5.60
CA LEU A 779 7.74 -15.28 4.98
C LEU A 779 6.95 -14.27 4.14
N GLN A 780 6.92 -13.00 4.54
CA GLN A 780 6.23 -11.94 3.78
C GLN A 780 6.88 -11.69 2.41
N GLN A 781 8.19 -11.89 2.29
CA GLN A 781 8.95 -11.71 1.06
C GLN A 781 8.87 -12.93 0.12
N MET A 782 8.29 -14.05 0.58
CA MET A 782 8.12 -15.28 -0.21
C MET A 782 6.76 -15.34 -0.93
N PRO A 783 6.69 -16.03 -2.10
CA PRO A 783 5.43 -16.39 -2.74
C PRO A 783 4.50 -17.13 -1.77
N ARG A 784 3.18 -16.91 -1.86
CA ARG A 784 2.20 -17.44 -0.89
C ARG A 784 2.28 -18.95 -0.68
N GLU A 785 2.53 -19.70 -1.74
CA GLU A 785 2.66 -21.16 -1.72
C GLU A 785 3.89 -21.66 -0.94
N MET A 786 4.90 -20.79 -0.80
CA MET A 786 6.18 -21.08 -0.14
C MET A 786 6.25 -20.55 1.30
N ARG A 787 5.15 -20.01 1.85
CA ARG A 787 5.13 -19.40 3.19
C ARG A 787 5.06 -20.41 4.36
N ARG A 788 5.36 -21.68 4.12
CA ARG A 788 5.55 -22.67 5.19
C ARG A 788 6.99 -22.62 5.68
N PRO A 789 7.27 -22.83 6.98
CA PRO A 789 8.64 -22.74 7.50
C PRO A 789 9.63 -23.61 6.74
N GLU A 790 9.28 -24.88 6.50
CA GLU A 790 10.14 -25.84 5.78
C GLU A 790 10.37 -25.42 4.33
N LYS A 791 9.31 -25.02 3.60
CA LYS A 791 9.39 -24.55 2.21
C LYS A 791 10.13 -23.23 2.06
N ALA A 792 10.00 -22.33 3.03
CA ALA A 792 10.72 -21.07 3.05
C ALA A 792 12.23 -21.32 3.17
N ILE A 793 12.66 -22.29 4.00
CA ILE A 793 14.07 -22.68 4.05
C ILE A 793 14.54 -23.30 2.74
N LEU A 794 13.76 -24.20 2.12
CA LEU A 794 14.09 -24.76 0.80
C LEU A 794 14.27 -23.65 -0.25
N GLN A 795 13.41 -22.62 -0.24
CA GLN A 795 13.53 -21.47 -1.13
C GLN A 795 14.77 -20.62 -0.83
N LEU A 796 15.09 -20.38 0.45
CA LEU A 796 16.30 -19.66 0.84
C LEU A 796 17.55 -20.40 0.38
N MET A 797 17.61 -21.72 0.56
CA MET A 797 18.71 -22.57 0.08
C MET A 797 18.88 -22.48 -1.44
N ALA A 798 17.77 -22.44 -2.19
CA ALA A 798 17.79 -22.40 -3.65
C ALA A 798 18.14 -21.01 -4.22
N SER A 799 17.63 -19.93 -3.63
CA SER A 799 17.60 -18.60 -4.26
C SER A 799 18.31 -17.48 -3.48
N GLU A 800 18.39 -17.54 -2.15
CA GLU A 800 18.84 -16.42 -1.30
C GLU A 800 20.04 -16.84 -0.45
N LYS A 801 21.10 -17.19 -1.18
CA LYS A 801 22.35 -17.74 -0.66
C LYS A 801 23.13 -16.80 0.28
N ASN A 802 22.90 -15.51 0.16
CA ASN A 802 23.43 -14.46 1.04
C ASN A 802 22.82 -14.48 2.45
N VAL A 803 21.65 -15.10 2.62
CA VAL A 803 20.96 -15.27 3.92
C VAL A 803 21.36 -16.58 4.60
N VAL A 804 21.68 -17.63 3.84
CA VAL A 804 22.07 -18.95 4.36
C VAL A 804 23.43 -19.42 3.80
N PRO A 805 24.53 -18.69 4.05
CA PRO A 805 25.83 -18.95 3.45
C PRO A 805 26.43 -20.30 3.81
N SER A 806 26.08 -20.89 4.97
CA SER A 806 26.63 -22.20 5.37
C SER A 806 26.20 -23.34 4.45
N VAL A 807 25.08 -23.19 3.74
CA VAL A 807 24.57 -24.17 2.77
C VAL A 807 25.51 -24.31 1.57
N TRP A 808 26.26 -23.25 1.20
CA TRP A 808 27.22 -23.29 0.09
C TRP A 808 28.39 -24.22 0.30
N TRP A 809 28.75 -24.50 1.56
CA TRP A 809 29.95 -25.27 1.89
C TRP A 809 29.66 -26.75 2.11
N LEU A 810 28.39 -27.16 1.99
CA LEU A 810 27.99 -28.56 2.10
C LEU A 810 28.32 -29.33 0.83
N SER A 811 28.62 -30.63 0.98
CA SER A 811 28.63 -31.56 -0.14
C SER A 811 27.23 -31.67 -0.75
N GLU A 812 27.12 -32.11 -2.00
CA GLU A 812 25.83 -32.38 -2.64
C GLU A 812 24.99 -33.37 -1.82
N ARG A 813 25.65 -34.39 -1.25
CA ARG A 813 25.05 -35.35 -0.30
C ARG A 813 24.51 -34.65 0.94
N GLY A 814 25.30 -33.77 1.56
CA GLY A 814 24.89 -33.00 2.75
C GLY A 814 23.71 -32.06 2.47
N ALA A 815 23.73 -31.34 1.36
CA ALA A 815 22.60 -30.49 0.95
C ALA A 815 21.33 -31.32 0.70
N LYS A 816 21.46 -32.48 0.04
CA LYS A 816 20.33 -33.40 -0.18
C LYS A 816 19.76 -33.97 1.12
N CYS A 817 20.61 -34.26 2.10
CA CYS A 817 20.17 -34.66 3.44
C CYS A 817 19.30 -33.58 4.09
N ILE A 818 19.69 -32.30 3.98
CA ILE A 818 18.91 -31.17 4.50
C ILE A 818 17.56 -31.06 3.80
N GLU A 819 17.54 -31.08 2.46
CA GLU A 819 16.31 -31.02 1.67
C GLU A 819 15.33 -32.12 2.06
N ASN A 820 15.80 -33.37 2.09
CA ASN A 820 15.00 -34.52 2.45
C ASN A 820 14.49 -34.44 3.89
N ALA A 821 15.30 -33.98 4.84
CA ALA A 821 14.88 -33.81 6.23
C ALA A 821 13.79 -32.75 6.37
N LEU A 822 13.85 -31.64 5.62
CA LEU A 822 12.82 -30.60 5.61
C LEU A 822 11.50 -31.13 5.02
N GLU A 823 11.56 -31.88 3.93
CA GLU A 823 10.38 -32.52 3.32
C GLU A 823 9.74 -33.56 4.24
N ILE A 824 10.55 -34.42 4.88
CA ILE A 824 10.06 -35.39 5.88
C ILE A 824 9.42 -34.66 7.07
N HIS A 825 10.04 -33.57 7.54
CA HIS A 825 9.54 -32.81 8.69
C HIS A 825 8.22 -32.07 8.39
N GLU A 826 8.00 -31.65 7.14
CA GLU A 826 6.72 -31.08 6.71
C GLU A 826 5.57 -32.11 6.81
N LEU A 827 5.86 -33.39 6.54
CA LEU A 827 4.86 -34.47 6.56
C LEU A 827 4.65 -35.08 7.95
N PHE A 828 5.73 -35.22 8.73
CA PHE A 828 5.71 -35.87 10.03
C PHE A 828 6.62 -35.16 11.03
N ASN A 829 6.03 -34.67 12.13
CA ASN A 829 6.77 -34.10 13.24
C ASN A 829 6.74 -35.03 14.47
N LEU A 830 7.91 -35.47 14.93
CA LEU A 830 8.01 -36.32 16.12
C LEU A 830 7.41 -35.65 17.37
N ALA A 831 7.59 -34.35 17.56
CA ALA A 831 7.06 -33.65 18.73
C ALA A 831 5.52 -33.71 18.77
N GLN A 832 4.85 -33.60 17.62
CA GLN A 832 3.39 -33.75 17.51
C GLN A 832 2.96 -35.19 17.83
N MET A 833 3.72 -36.21 17.41
CA MET A 833 3.46 -37.61 17.80
C MET A 833 3.60 -37.81 19.31
N LEU A 834 4.70 -37.34 19.91
CA LEU A 834 4.94 -37.49 21.35
C LEU A 834 3.87 -36.80 22.20
N GLN A 835 3.28 -35.72 21.68
CA GLN A 835 2.19 -34.98 22.31
C GLN A 835 0.80 -35.58 22.01
N GLY A 836 0.68 -36.60 21.16
CA GLY A 836 -0.61 -37.20 20.79
C GLY A 836 -1.46 -36.38 19.83
N GLU A 837 -0.85 -35.41 19.13
CA GLU A 837 -1.49 -34.57 18.11
C GLU A 837 -1.59 -35.28 16.76
N ASN A 838 -0.51 -35.96 16.35
CA ASN A 838 -0.51 -36.77 15.12
C ASN A 838 -1.52 -37.92 15.19
N LEU A 839 -1.94 -38.37 14.00
CA LEU A 839 -2.76 -39.55 13.79
C LEU A 839 -1.88 -40.75 13.36
N PRO A 840 -2.36 -41.99 13.51
CA PRO A 840 -1.72 -43.17 12.93
C PRO A 840 -1.37 -43.02 11.43
N ALA A 841 -2.21 -42.33 10.66
CA ALA A 841 -1.97 -42.01 9.26
C ALA A 841 -0.70 -41.18 9.00
N ASN A 842 -0.26 -40.31 9.91
CA ASN A 842 0.99 -39.56 9.73
C ASN A 842 2.22 -40.49 9.77
N ILE A 843 2.15 -41.62 10.50
CA ILE A 843 3.21 -42.65 10.46
C ILE A 843 3.19 -43.41 9.13
N VAL A 844 2.00 -43.61 8.53
CA VAL A 844 1.88 -44.17 7.17
C VAL A 844 2.53 -43.25 6.15
N GLN A 845 2.29 -41.93 6.25
CA GLN A 845 2.92 -40.92 5.39
C GLN A 845 4.45 -40.92 5.55
N LEU A 846 4.94 -40.99 6.80
CA LEU A 846 6.37 -41.11 7.09
C LEU A 846 6.98 -42.36 6.44
N ARG A 847 6.34 -43.54 6.58
CA ARG A 847 6.82 -44.78 5.96
C ARG A 847 6.96 -44.64 4.45
N ARG A 848 5.90 -44.18 3.77
CA ARG A 848 5.91 -44.00 2.30
C ARG A 848 7.03 -43.07 1.85
N CYS A 849 7.22 -41.96 2.56
CA CYS A 849 8.29 -41.01 2.26
C CYS A 849 9.69 -41.63 2.40
N ILE A 850 9.90 -42.51 3.39
CA ILE A 850 11.18 -43.19 3.61
C ILE A 850 11.42 -44.30 2.58
N GLU A 851 10.37 -45.02 2.17
CA GLU A 851 10.41 -46.00 1.07
C GLU A 851 10.90 -45.34 -0.23
N GLU A 852 10.54 -44.08 -0.47
CA GLU A 852 11.00 -43.30 -1.64
C GLU A 852 12.42 -42.73 -1.48
N LYS A 853 12.83 -42.31 -0.27
CA LYS A 853 14.07 -41.54 -0.04
C LYS A 853 15.30 -42.34 0.41
N SER A 854 15.12 -43.53 1.00
CA SER A 854 16.13 -44.42 1.64
C SER A 854 16.23 -44.38 3.17
N GLU A 855 16.76 -45.46 3.74
CA GLU A 855 16.98 -45.63 5.19
C GLU A 855 18.05 -44.69 5.75
N GLU A 856 19.07 -44.33 4.96
CA GLU A 856 20.10 -43.35 5.36
C GLU A 856 19.47 -41.98 5.69
N GLN A 857 18.54 -41.53 4.84
CA GLN A 857 17.82 -40.27 5.03
C GLN A 857 16.93 -40.31 6.28
N PHE A 858 16.36 -41.48 6.58
CA PHE A 858 15.62 -41.68 7.83
C PHE A 858 16.53 -41.54 9.06
N ARG A 859 17.71 -42.18 9.06
CA ARG A 859 18.69 -42.07 10.15
C ARG A 859 19.17 -40.63 10.34
N PHE A 860 19.45 -39.90 9.25
CA PHE A 860 19.76 -38.48 9.31
C PHE A 860 18.60 -37.65 9.88
N TYR A 861 17.36 -37.93 9.50
CA TYR A 861 16.18 -37.27 10.07
C TYR A 861 16.08 -37.48 11.58
N ILE A 862 16.36 -38.69 12.08
CA ILE A 862 16.40 -38.96 13.53
C ILE A 862 17.55 -38.17 14.21
N LEU A 863 18.72 -38.06 13.58
CA LEU A 863 19.81 -37.22 14.10
C LEU A 863 19.40 -35.75 14.23
N PHE A 864 18.75 -35.21 13.19
CA PHE A 864 18.17 -33.87 13.22
C PHE A 864 17.16 -33.71 14.35
N LEU A 865 16.24 -34.67 14.54
CA LEU A 865 15.24 -34.61 15.61
C LEU A 865 15.87 -34.62 17.00
N LEU A 866 16.89 -35.45 17.24
CA LEU A 866 17.63 -35.47 18.51
C LEU A 866 18.25 -34.11 18.83
N GLY A 867 18.83 -33.45 17.82
CA GLY A 867 19.38 -32.11 17.97
C GLY A 867 18.34 -31.04 18.19
N PHE A 868 17.31 -31.02 17.33
CA PHE A 868 16.21 -30.07 17.37
C PHE A 868 15.53 -30.10 18.74
N MET A 869 15.14 -31.28 19.22
CA MET A 869 14.47 -31.45 20.51
C MET A 869 15.36 -31.03 21.68
N SER A 870 16.68 -31.25 21.58
CA SER A 870 17.62 -30.86 22.64
C SER A 870 17.75 -29.35 22.81
N GLY A 871 17.58 -28.56 21.75
CA GLY A 871 17.74 -27.09 21.81
C GLY A 871 16.45 -26.27 21.95
N ILE A 872 15.26 -26.89 22.02
CA ILE A 872 13.97 -26.15 22.10
C ILE A 872 13.93 -25.14 23.26
N ALA A 873 14.57 -25.46 24.38
CA ALA A 873 14.59 -24.63 25.60
C ALA A 873 15.79 -23.66 25.70
N ALA A 874 16.61 -23.55 24.65
CA ALA A 874 17.84 -22.75 24.59
C ALA A 874 18.88 -23.05 25.71
N GLY A 875 20.07 -22.46 25.59
CA GLY A 875 21.15 -22.55 26.59
C GLY A 875 22.40 -23.31 26.15
N THR A 876 23.41 -23.39 27.02
CA THR A 876 24.71 -24.01 26.74
C THR A 876 24.68 -25.52 27.00
N GLY A 877 23.94 -26.25 26.17
CA GLY A 877 23.59 -27.68 26.36
C GLY A 877 22.08 -27.89 26.32
N SER A 878 21.61 -29.08 26.65
CA SER A 878 20.20 -29.43 26.53
C SER A 878 19.45 -29.18 27.84
N ARG A 879 18.63 -28.12 27.90
CA ARG A 879 17.68 -27.92 29.02
C ARG A 879 16.43 -28.78 28.90
N PHE A 880 16.03 -29.08 27.65
CA PHE A 880 14.80 -29.82 27.38
C PHE A 880 14.97 -31.33 27.57
N MET A 881 16.07 -31.92 27.11
CA MET A 881 16.34 -33.36 27.16
C MET A 881 16.85 -33.77 28.56
N ASN A 882 15.99 -33.54 29.55
CA ASN A 882 16.23 -33.80 30.96
C ASN A 882 15.63 -35.16 31.37
N GLY A 883 15.79 -35.57 32.63
CA GLY A 883 15.39 -36.91 33.08
C GLY A 883 13.92 -37.24 32.85
N LYS A 884 13.05 -36.23 32.93
CA LYS A 884 11.60 -36.38 32.71
C LYS A 884 11.22 -36.51 31.23
N ASN A 885 11.82 -35.68 30.38
CA ASN A 885 11.43 -35.58 28.95
C ASN A 885 12.14 -36.61 28.06
N ALA A 886 13.39 -36.97 28.38
CA ALA A 886 14.19 -37.87 27.56
C ALA A 886 13.53 -39.24 27.39
N SER A 887 12.89 -39.74 28.45
CA SER A 887 12.18 -41.03 28.44
C SER A 887 11.09 -41.10 27.37
N ALA A 888 10.36 -40.02 27.11
CA ALA A 888 9.34 -39.98 26.06
C ALA A 888 9.97 -39.95 24.66
N VAL A 889 11.01 -39.13 24.46
CA VAL A 889 11.72 -39.02 23.18
C VAL A 889 12.38 -40.34 22.80
N ILE A 890 13.09 -40.97 23.74
CA ILE A 890 13.78 -42.25 23.51
C ILE A 890 12.77 -43.35 23.15
N SER A 891 11.67 -43.47 23.91
CA SER A 891 10.59 -44.42 23.61
C SER A 891 9.99 -44.21 22.21
N GLY A 892 9.67 -42.96 21.85
CA GLY A 892 9.13 -42.64 20.53
C GLY A 892 10.09 -42.99 19.39
N ILE A 893 11.37 -42.66 19.52
CA ILE A 893 12.39 -43.02 18.52
C ILE A 893 12.59 -44.54 18.47
N ARG A 894 12.62 -45.23 19.60
CA ARG A 894 12.77 -46.70 19.67
C ARG A 894 11.67 -47.42 18.90
N LEU A 895 10.43 -46.96 18.98
CA LEU A 895 9.32 -47.50 18.21
C LEU A 895 9.41 -47.14 16.72
N LEU A 896 9.82 -45.91 16.40
CA LEU A 896 10.07 -45.49 15.02
C LEU A 896 11.23 -46.25 14.35
N LYS A 897 12.22 -46.76 15.10
CA LYS A 897 13.26 -47.64 14.53
C LYS A 897 12.67 -48.89 13.87
N ARG A 898 11.48 -49.33 14.31
CA ARG A 898 10.75 -50.48 13.77
C ARG A 898 9.77 -50.09 12.66
N LEU A 899 9.93 -48.90 12.06
CA LEU A 899 9.01 -48.35 11.06
C LEU A 899 8.82 -49.27 9.86
N MET A 900 9.85 -49.99 9.44
CA MET A 900 9.78 -50.94 8.32
C MET A 900 9.38 -52.36 8.75
N GLU A 901 9.38 -52.66 10.05
CA GLU A 901 9.16 -54.00 10.59
C GLU A 901 7.73 -54.23 11.11
N CYS A 902 7.08 -53.18 11.64
CA CYS A 902 5.79 -53.25 12.33
C CYS A 902 4.76 -52.36 11.68
N PRO A 903 3.47 -52.71 11.59
CA PRO A 903 2.43 -51.83 11.03
C PRO A 903 2.41 -50.42 11.66
N PRO A 904 2.11 -49.33 10.92
CA PRO A 904 2.17 -47.96 11.43
C PRO A 904 1.27 -47.71 12.64
N ALA A 905 0.07 -48.31 12.65
CA ALA A 905 -0.85 -48.24 13.77
C ALA A 905 -0.27 -48.89 15.04
N ALA A 906 0.48 -49.98 14.92
CA ALA A 906 1.13 -50.64 16.06
C ALA A 906 2.24 -49.77 16.67
N ILE A 907 2.90 -48.94 15.86
CA ILE A 907 3.92 -47.99 16.34
C ILE A 907 3.25 -46.87 17.14
N TYR A 908 2.18 -46.29 16.61
CA TYR A 908 1.44 -45.21 17.28
C TYR A 908 0.84 -45.67 18.60
N TRP A 909 0.03 -46.74 18.57
CA TRP A 909 -0.63 -47.26 19.76
C TRP A 909 0.36 -47.90 20.74
N GLY A 910 1.45 -48.49 20.24
CA GLY A 910 2.53 -48.99 21.09
C GLY A 910 3.23 -47.89 21.88
N TYR A 911 3.36 -46.67 21.33
CA TYR A 911 3.89 -45.53 22.08
C TYR A 911 2.94 -45.09 23.19
N LEU A 912 1.64 -45.06 22.92
CA LEU A 912 0.63 -44.73 23.93
C LEU A 912 0.57 -45.81 25.03
N ASP A 913 0.70 -47.08 24.70
CA ASP A 913 0.80 -48.16 25.69
C ASP A 913 2.06 -48.03 26.58
N GLU A 914 3.23 -47.75 26.00
CA GLU A 914 4.44 -47.44 26.79
C GLU A 914 4.23 -46.23 27.70
N ARG A 915 3.47 -45.22 27.25
CA ARG A 915 3.15 -44.06 28.07
C ARG A 915 2.19 -44.41 29.20
N ALA A 916 1.17 -45.24 28.94
CA ALA A 916 0.23 -45.72 29.94
C ALA A 916 0.95 -46.50 31.04
N ARG A 917 1.84 -47.43 30.67
CA ARG A 917 2.67 -48.20 31.60
C ARG A 917 3.56 -47.31 32.46
N LYS A 918 4.17 -46.25 31.89
CA LYS A 918 4.98 -45.29 32.67
C LYS A 918 4.17 -44.45 33.66
N LEU A 919 2.90 -44.19 33.36
CA LEU A 919 1.99 -43.45 34.23
C LEU A 919 1.16 -44.36 35.15
N ASN A 920 1.38 -45.69 35.12
CA ASN A 920 0.59 -46.70 35.82
C ASN A 920 -0.93 -46.59 35.53
N LEU A 921 -1.29 -46.34 34.26
CA LEU A 921 -2.68 -46.20 33.82
C LEU A 921 -3.19 -47.48 33.15
N ASN A 922 -4.50 -47.72 33.27
CA ASN A 922 -5.18 -48.77 32.50
C ASN A 922 -5.14 -48.42 31.01
N PHE A 923 -5.03 -49.45 30.15
CA PHE A 923 -4.96 -49.31 28.69
C PHE A 923 -5.77 -50.42 28.01
N SER A 924 -7.04 -50.57 28.42
CA SER A 924 -7.89 -51.69 27.98
C SER A 924 -9.19 -51.26 27.30
N SER A 925 -9.82 -50.17 27.74
CA SER A 925 -11.07 -49.68 27.14
C SER A 925 -10.82 -48.54 26.14
N ALA A 926 -11.79 -48.28 25.27
CA ALA A 926 -11.78 -47.13 24.35
C ALA A 926 -11.61 -45.78 25.09
N GLU A 927 -12.23 -45.65 26.27
CA GLU A 927 -12.11 -44.47 27.12
C GLU A 927 -10.70 -44.34 27.71
N ASP A 928 -10.08 -45.45 28.13
CA ASP A 928 -8.72 -45.47 28.65
C ASP A 928 -7.69 -45.03 27.60
N LEU A 929 -7.83 -45.50 26.35
CA LEU A 929 -6.98 -45.10 25.22
C LEU A 929 -7.01 -43.58 25.01
N VAL A 930 -8.21 -42.98 25.08
CA VAL A 930 -8.42 -41.54 24.91
C VAL A 930 -7.82 -40.77 26.08
N LEU A 931 -8.00 -41.24 27.31
CA LEU A 931 -7.41 -40.61 28.50
C LEU A 931 -5.89 -40.63 28.47
N VAL A 932 -5.27 -41.69 27.94
CA VAL A 932 -3.82 -41.76 27.74
C VAL A 932 -3.36 -40.78 26.66
N ARG A 933 -4.07 -40.69 25.52
CA ARG A 933 -3.79 -39.70 24.48
C ARG A 933 -3.94 -38.25 25.00
N LEU A 934 -5.01 -37.97 25.75
CA LEU A 934 -5.20 -36.68 26.42
C LEU A 934 -4.11 -36.39 27.46
N SER A 935 -3.60 -37.42 28.14
CA SER A 935 -2.47 -37.27 29.07
C SER A 935 -1.20 -36.83 28.35
N CYS A 936 -0.96 -37.28 27.12
CA CYS A 936 0.11 -36.77 26.26
C CYS A 936 -0.11 -35.29 25.89
N LEU A 937 -1.30 -34.93 25.39
CA LEU A 937 -1.66 -33.57 24.98
C LEU A 937 -1.54 -32.58 26.16
N ALA A 938 -1.97 -33.03 27.34
CA ALA A 938 -1.96 -32.26 28.57
C ALA A 938 -0.62 -32.30 29.32
N ARG A 939 0.40 -32.99 28.77
CA ARG A 939 1.75 -33.16 29.32
C ARG A 939 1.77 -33.66 30.77
N VAL A 940 0.87 -34.58 31.11
CA VAL A 940 0.76 -35.19 32.44
C VAL A 940 2.03 -35.98 32.75
N GLN A 941 2.67 -35.71 33.88
CA GLN A 941 3.89 -36.42 34.33
C GLN A 941 3.67 -37.26 35.58
N ASP A 942 2.75 -36.84 36.46
CA ASP A 942 2.53 -37.45 37.77
C ASP A 942 1.04 -37.80 37.98
N GLU A 943 0.75 -38.70 38.92
CA GLU A 943 -0.61 -39.20 39.20
C GLU A 943 -1.59 -38.06 39.56
N LYS A 944 -1.14 -37.04 40.30
CA LYS A 944 -1.95 -35.87 40.66
C LYS A 944 -2.51 -35.13 39.44
N ASP A 945 -1.68 -34.93 38.42
CA ASP A 945 -2.08 -34.25 37.19
C ASP A 945 -3.06 -35.10 36.37
N TYR A 946 -2.90 -36.43 36.43
CA TYR A 946 -3.84 -37.36 35.83
C TYR A 946 -5.22 -37.30 36.52
N LEU A 947 -5.28 -37.26 37.86
CA LEU A 947 -6.57 -37.14 38.57
C LEU A 947 -7.33 -35.86 38.20
N GLN A 948 -6.62 -34.74 37.99
CA GLN A 948 -7.25 -33.50 37.53
C GLN A 948 -7.81 -33.62 36.11
N LEU A 949 -7.08 -34.30 35.23
CA LEU A 949 -7.53 -34.61 33.88
C LEU A 949 -8.76 -35.52 33.90
N ARG A 950 -8.72 -36.58 34.72
CA ARG A 950 -9.83 -37.52 34.89
C ARG A 950 -11.08 -36.84 35.44
N THR A 951 -10.94 -36.00 36.46
CA THR A 951 -12.05 -35.21 37.03
C THR A 951 -12.69 -34.30 35.97
N SER A 952 -11.87 -33.67 35.12
CA SER A 952 -12.36 -32.82 34.03
C SER A 952 -13.08 -33.62 32.94
N TRP A 953 -12.63 -34.84 32.67
CA TRP A 953 -13.26 -35.77 31.73
C TRP A 953 -14.60 -36.29 32.27
N ASP A 954 -14.65 -36.70 33.54
CA ASP A 954 -15.85 -37.21 34.19
C ASP A 954 -16.94 -36.13 34.34
N ALA A 955 -16.55 -34.85 34.31
CA ALA A 955 -17.49 -33.71 34.31
C ALA A 955 -18.26 -33.53 32.98
N LEU A 956 -17.82 -34.19 31.90
CA LEU A 956 -18.46 -34.10 30.58
C LEU A 956 -19.70 -35.00 30.49
N LYS A 957 -20.69 -34.54 29.72
CA LYS A 957 -21.91 -35.31 29.42
C LYS A 957 -21.55 -36.55 28.60
N ALA A 958 -22.35 -37.61 28.71
CA ALA A 958 -22.09 -38.87 28.00
C ALA A 958 -21.97 -38.70 26.46
N ARG A 959 -22.76 -37.80 25.86
CA ARG A 959 -22.69 -37.48 24.43
C ARG A 959 -21.39 -36.77 24.03
N GLU A 960 -20.92 -35.85 24.87
CA GLU A 960 -19.66 -35.11 24.66
C GLU A 960 -18.47 -36.08 24.73
N ARG A 961 -18.45 -36.98 25.72
CA ARG A 961 -17.44 -38.03 25.83
C ARG A 961 -17.42 -38.94 24.60
N MET A 962 -18.59 -39.36 24.11
CA MET A 962 -18.67 -40.21 22.90
C MET A 962 -18.10 -39.50 21.66
N ALA A 963 -18.41 -38.22 21.45
CA ALA A 963 -17.90 -37.44 20.33
C ALA A 963 -16.36 -37.27 20.40
N LEU A 964 -15.81 -37.07 21.60
CA LEU A 964 -14.37 -36.99 21.82
C LEU A 964 -13.69 -38.35 21.67
N ILE A 965 -14.32 -39.45 22.09
CA ILE A 965 -13.82 -40.82 21.88
C ILE A 965 -13.70 -41.10 20.39
N ASP A 966 -14.76 -40.83 19.62
CA ASP A 966 -14.77 -40.98 18.16
C ASP A 966 -13.62 -40.19 17.51
N HIS A 967 -13.44 -38.93 17.90
CA HIS A 967 -12.36 -38.10 17.36
C HIS A 967 -10.95 -38.58 17.74
N PHE A 968 -10.69 -38.88 19.02
CA PHE A 968 -9.36 -39.21 19.50
C PHE A 968 -8.94 -40.65 19.22
N LEU A 969 -9.86 -41.54 18.85
CA LEU A 969 -9.53 -42.88 18.35
C LEU A 969 -9.40 -42.95 16.83
N ALA A 970 -9.86 -41.92 16.11
CA ALA A 970 -9.83 -41.92 14.66
C ALA A 970 -8.40 -42.07 14.10
N ASP A 971 -8.24 -42.96 13.11
CA ASP A 971 -6.92 -43.34 12.61
C ASP A 971 -6.40 -42.48 11.44
N GLY A 972 -7.32 -41.88 10.67
CA GLY A 972 -7.03 -41.13 9.44
C GLY A 972 -6.59 -42.02 8.26
N ILE A 973 -6.61 -43.34 8.42
CA ILE A 973 -6.19 -44.35 7.42
C ILE A 973 -7.44 -44.92 6.75
N GLN A 974 -8.41 -45.40 7.53
CA GLN A 974 -9.65 -45.96 7.02
C GLN A 974 -10.70 -44.87 6.88
N GLU A 975 -10.82 -44.03 7.89
CA GLU A 975 -11.80 -42.94 7.97
C GLU A 975 -11.15 -41.56 7.84
N GLN A 976 -11.99 -40.54 7.70
CA GLN A 976 -11.55 -39.15 7.68
C GLN A 976 -11.39 -38.63 9.11
N ALA A 977 -10.25 -38.03 9.42
CA ALA A 977 -9.90 -37.60 10.76
C ALA A 977 -9.27 -36.19 10.77
N PHE A 978 -9.60 -35.43 11.82
CA PHE A 978 -9.04 -34.11 12.07
C PHE A 978 -7.74 -34.20 12.86
N MET A 979 -6.68 -33.55 12.36
CA MET A 979 -5.46 -33.32 13.13
C MET A 979 -5.50 -31.90 13.67
N LEU A 980 -5.86 -31.74 14.95
CA LEU A 980 -5.99 -30.44 15.60
C LEU A 980 -4.63 -29.87 15.99
N GLU A 981 -4.03 -29.10 15.09
CA GLU A 981 -2.71 -28.50 15.29
C GLU A 981 -2.75 -27.41 16.37
N PHE A 982 -1.69 -27.31 17.16
CA PHE A 982 -1.60 -26.40 18.32
C PHE A 982 -2.57 -26.71 19.47
N LEU A 983 -3.30 -27.83 19.43
CA LEU A 983 -4.13 -28.29 20.53
C LEU A 983 -3.36 -28.38 21.88
N PRO A 984 -2.10 -28.85 21.95
CA PRO A 984 -1.33 -28.81 23.19
C PRO A 984 -1.19 -27.40 23.80
N ASN A 985 -1.11 -26.36 22.97
CA ASN A 985 -1.07 -24.97 23.45
C ASN A 985 -2.45 -24.51 23.95
N CYS A 986 -3.54 -24.89 23.27
CA CYS A 986 -4.89 -24.66 23.79
C CYS A 986 -5.08 -25.31 25.16
N VAL A 987 -4.60 -26.56 25.34
CA VAL A 987 -4.67 -27.27 26.62
C VAL A 987 -3.84 -26.58 27.69
N ALA A 988 -2.60 -26.19 27.38
CA ALA A 988 -1.73 -25.48 28.32
C ALA A 988 -2.34 -24.14 28.76
N ASN A 989 -2.87 -23.35 27.83
CA ASN A 989 -3.50 -22.06 28.12
C ASN A 989 -4.82 -22.25 28.88
N ALA A 990 -5.61 -23.29 28.57
CA ALA A 990 -6.84 -23.61 29.30
C ALA A 990 -6.58 -24.07 30.74
N LYS A 991 -5.46 -24.76 31.00
CA LYS A 991 -5.02 -25.10 32.36
C LYS A 991 -4.56 -23.86 33.13
N ALA A 992 -3.89 -22.92 32.46
CA ALA A 992 -3.44 -21.67 33.07
C ALA A 992 -4.58 -20.67 33.32
N ASN A 993 -5.64 -20.71 32.50
CA ASN A 993 -6.79 -19.82 32.60
C ASN A 993 -7.96 -20.47 33.37
N HIS A 994 -8.18 -20.02 34.61
CA HIS A 994 -9.24 -20.52 35.49
C HIS A 994 -10.66 -20.32 34.94
N THR A 995 -10.88 -19.35 34.05
CA THR A 995 -12.22 -19.06 33.49
C THR A 995 -12.64 -20.11 32.45
N VAL A 996 -11.65 -20.62 31.71
CA VAL A 996 -11.82 -21.64 30.66
C VAL A 996 -11.82 -23.03 31.28
N GLY A 997 -10.71 -23.39 31.94
CA GLY A 997 -10.49 -24.72 32.50
C GLY A 997 -10.45 -25.84 31.44
N PHE A 998 -9.93 -27.00 31.83
CA PHE A 998 -9.76 -28.12 30.88
C PHE A 998 -11.10 -28.71 30.42
N ALA A 999 -12.08 -28.87 31.32
CA ALA A 999 -13.42 -29.35 30.97
C ALA A 999 -14.16 -28.39 30.01
N GLY A 1000 -13.99 -27.07 30.18
CA GLY A 1000 -14.59 -26.08 29.28
C GLY A 1000 -14.00 -26.17 27.87
N LEU A 1001 -12.67 -26.33 27.76
CA LEU A 1001 -12.01 -26.55 26.46
C LEU A 1001 -12.55 -27.81 25.77
N LEU A 1002 -12.65 -28.94 26.49
CA LEU A 1002 -13.16 -30.19 25.92
C LEU A 1002 -14.60 -30.05 25.41
N GLY A 1003 -15.46 -29.31 26.11
CA GLY A 1003 -16.81 -28.98 25.65
C GLY A 1003 -16.81 -28.16 24.34
N VAL A 1004 -16.02 -27.08 24.29
CA VAL A 1004 -15.90 -26.23 23.08
C VAL A 1004 -15.29 -27.00 21.89
N LEU A 1005 -14.41 -27.97 22.15
CA LEU A 1005 -13.88 -28.83 21.10
C LEU A 1005 -14.97 -29.72 20.47
N VAL A 1006 -15.96 -30.18 21.24
CA VAL A 1006 -17.10 -30.93 20.68
C VAL A 1006 -17.89 -30.06 19.70
N ASP A 1007 -18.17 -28.81 20.07
CA ASP A 1007 -18.87 -27.86 19.18
C ASP A 1007 -18.04 -27.56 17.93
N LEU A 1008 -16.73 -27.38 18.07
CA LEU A 1008 -15.81 -27.15 16.96
C LEU A 1008 -15.79 -28.36 16.01
N LEU A 1009 -15.69 -29.58 16.53
CA LEU A 1009 -15.69 -30.81 15.74
C LEU A 1009 -17.00 -30.99 14.97
N SER A 1010 -18.14 -30.65 15.59
CA SER A 1010 -19.44 -30.65 14.91
C SER A 1010 -19.48 -29.67 13.74
N ASN A 1011 -19.00 -28.43 13.95
CA ASN A 1011 -18.93 -27.43 12.89
C ASN A 1011 -17.98 -27.84 11.74
N LEU A 1012 -16.83 -28.44 12.07
CA LEU A 1012 -15.88 -28.95 11.08
C LEU A 1012 -16.51 -30.05 10.20
N ARG A 1013 -17.15 -31.06 10.81
CA ARG A 1013 -17.83 -32.14 10.05
C ARG A 1013 -18.88 -31.59 9.10
N SER A 1014 -19.76 -30.72 9.60
CA SER A 1014 -20.81 -30.11 8.76
C SER A 1014 -20.27 -29.28 7.59
N SER A 1015 -19.10 -28.65 7.77
CA SER A 1015 -18.47 -27.83 6.73
C SER A 1015 -17.81 -28.68 5.65
N ILE A 1016 -17.26 -29.84 6.00
CA ILE A 1016 -16.54 -30.71 5.05
C ILE A 1016 -17.48 -31.57 4.22
N ASP A 1017 -18.64 -31.96 4.76
CA ASP A 1017 -19.67 -32.66 3.98
C ASP A 1017 -20.11 -31.84 2.73
N SER A 1018 -19.91 -30.53 2.76
CA SER A 1018 -20.19 -29.63 1.63
C SER A 1018 -19.07 -29.53 0.58
N MET A 1019 -17.89 -30.13 0.82
CA MET A 1019 -16.71 -30.03 -0.05
C MET A 1019 -16.24 -31.40 -0.57
N PRO A 1020 -16.37 -31.70 -1.88
CA PRO A 1020 -15.81 -32.91 -2.46
C PRO A 1020 -14.26 -32.82 -2.57
N ASN A 1021 -13.57 -33.96 -2.38
CA ASN A 1021 -12.11 -34.17 -2.57
C ASN A 1021 -11.15 -33.74 -1.44
N MET A 1022 -11.57 -33.74 -0.17
CA MET A 1022 -10.63 -33.60 0.95
C MET A 1022 -9.87 -34.90 1.24
N ASP A 1023 -8.61 -34.79 1.65
CA ASP A 1023 -7.80 -35.92 2.11
C ASP A 1023 -8.40 -36.56 3.38
N LYS A 1024 -7.97 -37.80 3.68
CA LYS A 1024 -8.39 -38.50 4.91
C LYS A 1024 -7.85 -37.85 6.19
N VAL A 1025 -6.71 -37.18 6.11
CA VAL A 1025 -6.15 -36.41 7.23
C VAL A 1025 -6.33 -34.94 6.93
N ILE A 1026 -7.12 -34.25 7.76
CA ILE A 1026 -7.37 -32.82 7.60
C ILE A 1026 -6.69 -32.06 8.75
N PRO A 1027 -5.60 -31.33 8.48
CA PRO A 1027 -4.98 -30.48 9.50
C PRO A 1027 -5.86 -29.25 9.77
N VAL A 1028 -6.08 -28.97 11.05
CA VAL A 1028 -6.85 -27.83 11.53
C VAL A 1028 -5.97 -26.98 12.44
N ASP A 1029 -5.62 -25.78 11.99
CA ASP A 1029 -4.76 -24.86 12.74
C ASP A 1029 -5.57 -24.12 13.83
N LEU A 1030 -5.24 -24.39 15.10
CA LEU A 1030 -5.87 -23.76 16.28
C LEU A 1030 -5.01 -22.67 16.93
N SER A 1031 -4.00 -22.14 16.25
CA SER A 1031 -3.08 -21.13 16.83
C SER A 1031 -3.82 -19.89 17.39
N GLU A 1032 -4.75 -19.30 16.64
CA GLU A 1032 -5.54 -18.15 17.12
C GLU A 1032 -6.46 -18.50 18.29
N MET A 1033 -7.00 -19.73 18.32
CA MET A 1033 -7.81 -20.20 19.45
C MET A 1033 -6.95 -20.34 20.71
N ALA A 1034 -5.70 -20.82 20.58
CA ALA A 1034 -4.77 -20.88 21.69
C ALA A 1034 -4.46 -19.47 22.26
N GLU A 1035 -4.23 -18.48 21.38
CA GLU A 1035 -4.03 -17.08 21.78
C GLU A 1035 -5.27 -16.50 22.47
N PHE A 1036 -6.47 -16.80 21.94
CA PHE A 1036 -7.74 -16.35 22.51
C PHE A 1036 -7.98 -16.94 23.91
N ILE A 1037 -7.72 -18.23 24.10
CA ILE A 1037 -7.82 -18.91 25.41
C ILE A 1037 -6.90 -18.24 26.45
N ALA A 1038 -5.74 -17.74 26.03
CA ALA A 1038 -4.79 -17.10 26.95
C ALA A 1038 -5.30 -15.76 27.52
N VAL A 1039 -6.20 -15.06 26.81
CA VAL A 1039 -6.61 -13.70 27.17
C VAL A 1039 -8.08 -13.57 27.59
N VAL A 1040 -8.95 -14.52 27.23
CA VAL A 1040 -10.39 -14.45 27.55
C VAL A 1040 -10.61 -14.50 29.06
N GLN A 1041 -11.40 -13.55 29.59
CA GLN A 1041 -11.70 -13.43 31.03
C GLN A 1041 -13.12 -13.86 31.38
N ASN A 1042 -13.96 -14.13 30.38
CA ASN A 1042 -15.36 -14.46 30.56
C ASN A 1042 -15.68 -15.88 30.07
N ARG A 1043 -16.21 -16.72 30.96
CA ARG A 1043 -16.53 -18.14 30.67
C ARG A 1043 -17.60 -18.28 29.58
N PHE A 1044 -18.63 -17.44 29.58
CA PHE A 1044 -19.70 -17.50 28.58
C PHE A 1044 -19.20 -17.10 27.19
N VAL A 1045 -18.34 -16.08 27.12
CA VAL A 1045 -17.70 -15.66 25.87
C VAL A 1045 -16.85 -16.78 25.31
N PHE A 1046 -16.12 -17.51 26.15
CA PHE A 1046 -15.37 -18.69 25.71
C PHE A 1046 -16.29 -19.83 25.22
N LEU A 1047 -17.30 -20.22 26.00
CA LEU A 1047 -18.18 -21.33 25.64
C LEU A 1047 -18.98 -21.09 24.35
N THR A 1048 -19.19 -19.83 23.97
CA THR A 1048 -19.89 -19.47 22.72
C THR A 1048 -18.96 -19.06 21.59
N CYS A 1049 -17.64 -19.14 21.76
CA CYS A 1049 -16.69 -18.55 20.82
C CYS A 1049 -16.74 -19.20 19.43
N VAL A 1050 -16.98 -20.52 19.37
CA VAL A 1050 -17.04 -21.30 18.13
C VAL A 1050 -18.18 -20.85 17.22
N SER A 1051 -19.30 -20.38 17.78
CA SER A 1051 -20.43 -19.85 16.99
C SER A 1051 -20.07 -18.61 16.17
N ARG A 1052 -18.99 -17.93 16.54
CA ARG A 1052 -18.48 -16.72 15.89
C ARG A 1052 -17.11 -16.92 15.26
N CYS A 1053 -16.59 -18.14 15.24
CA CYS A 1053 -15.36 -18.44 14.51
C CYS A 1053 -15.65 -18.57 13.02
N GLN A 1054 -14.62 -18.34 12.20
CA GLN A 1054 -14.68 -18.61 10.77
C GLN A 1054 -13.69 -19.72 10.43
N LEU A 1055 -14.14 -20.67 9.61
CA LEU A 1055 -13.29 -21.72 9.05
C LEU A 1055 -12.78 -21.26 7.69
N GLN A 1056 -11.48 -21.02 7.57
CA GLN A 1056 -10.84 -20.65 6.31
C GLN A 1056 -10.13 -21.86 5.70
N PHE A 1057 -10.51 -22.24 4.50
CA PHE A 1057 -9.93 -23.37 3.77
C PHE A 1057 -8.84 -22.88 2.82
N VAL A 1058 -7.63 -23.40 2.97
CA VAL A 1058 -6.48 -23.10 2.09
C VAL A 1058 -5.87 -24.43 1.64
N GLY A 1059 -6.26 -24.87 0.44
CA GLY A 1059 -5.92 -26.22 -0.04
C GLY A 1059 -6.56 -27.29 0.84
N GLN A 1060 -5.77 -28.25 1.33
CA GLN A 1060 -6.20 -29.35 2.20
C GLN A 1060 -6.22 -29.00 3.71
N ARG A 1061 -5.92 -27.75 4.08
CA ARG A 1061 -5.79 -27.31 5.49
C ARG A 1061 -6.89 -26.33 5.87
N VAL A 1062 -7.37 -26.45 7.10
CA VAL A 1062 -8.38 -25.57 7.70
C VAL A 1062 -7.73 -24.66 8.73
N PHE A 1063 -7.98 -23.37 8.66
CA PHE A 1063 -7.56 -22.40 9.66
C PHE A 1063 -8.78 -21.95 10.47
N LEU A 1064 -8.74 -22.14 11.79
CA LEU A 1064 -9.77 -21.61 12.68
C LEU A 1064 -9.44 -20.15 13.00
N LYS A 1065 -10.25 -19.23 12.46
CA LYS A 1065 -10.11 -17.79 12.67
C LYS A 1065 -11.02 -17.29 13.77
N MET A 1066 -10.43 -16.65 14.78
CA MET A 1066 -11.17 -15.98 15.84
C MET A 1066 -11.58 -14.59 15.33
N THR A 1067 -12.89 -14.36 15.15
CA THR A 1067 -13.38 -13.09 14.58
C THR A 1067 -13.28 -11.93 15.57
N GLY A 1068 -13.40 -10.69 15.08
CA GLY A 1068 -13.46 -9.49 15.94
C GLY A 1068 -14.58 -9.54 16.99
N GLY A 1069 -15.68 -10.26 16.71
CA GLY A 1069 -16.75 -10.49 17.68
C GLY A 1069 -16.35 -11.39 18.86
N ASN A 1070 -15.31 -12.20 18.70
CA ASN A 1070 -14.68 -12.93 19.81
C ASN A 1070 -13.68 -12.02 20.53
N TRP A 1071 -12.73 -11.42 19.80
CA TRP A 1071 -11.66 -10.60 20.39
C TRP A 1071 -12.17 -9.37 21.17
N GLY A 1072 -13.18 -8.68 20.65
CA GLY A 1072 -13.75 -7.49 21.28
C GLY A 1072 -14.45 -7.77 22.62
N ARG A 1073 -14.72 -9.03 22.94
CA ARG A 1073 -15.46 -9.47 24.13
C ARG A 1073 -14.59 -10.19 25.16
N THR A 1074 -13.28 -10.25 24.92
CA THR A 1074 -12.33 -10.94 25.81
C THR A 1074 -12.31 -10.37 27.22
N ALA A 1075 -12.57 -9.07 27.37
CA ALA A 1075 -12.62 -8.35 28.64
C ALA A 1075 -14.05 -8.00 29.10
N ASP A 1076 -15.09 -8.60 28.50
CA ASP A 1076 -16.47 -8.38 28.92
C ASP A 1076 -16.64 -8.82 30.40
N PRO A 1077 -17.12 -7.94 31.30
CA PRO A 1077 -17.34 -8.32 32.68
C PRO A 1077 -18.43 -9.39 32.79
N ASP A 1078 -18.29 -10.31 33.74
CA ASP A 1078 -19.35 -11.26 34.08
C ASP A 1078 -20.57 -10.46 34.59
N SER A 1079 -21.66 -10.50 33.81
CA SER A 1079 -22.92 -9.81 34.14
C SER A 1079 -24.03 -10.83 34.43
N ASP A 1080 -25.04 -10.43 35.21
CA ASP A 1080 -26.20 -11.28 35.49
C ASP A 1080 -26.93 -11.74 34.22
N MET A 1081 -26.90 -10.91 33.16
CA MET A 1081 -27.42 -11.22 31.83
C MET A 1081 -26.69 -12.38 31.15
N THR A 1082 -25.37 -12.48 31.30
CA THR A 1082 -24.57 -13.60 30.76
C THR A 1082 -24.86 -14.92 31.48
N SER A 1083 -25.11 -14.87 32.79
CA SER A 1083 -25.56 -16.04 33.56
C SER A 1083 -26.97 -16.49 33.14
N LEU A 1084 -27.88 -15.54 32.91
CA LEU A 1084 -29.24 -15.82 32.43
C LEU A 1084 -29.23 -16.45 31.03
N ALA A 1085 -28.41 -15.93 30.12
CA ALA A 1085 -28.26 -16.49 28.76
C ALA A 1085 -27.73 -17.93 28.78
N TYR A 1086 -26.76 -18.23 29.64
CA TYR A 1086 -26.26 -19.60 29.83
C TYR A 1086 -27.35 -20.54 30.36
N THR A 1087 -28.14 -20.07 31.33
CA THR A 1087 -29.25 -20.85 31.90
C THR A 1087 -30.34 -21.11 30.85
N LEU A 1088 -30.64 -20.12 30.01
CA LEU A 1088 -31.58 -20.23 28.89
C LEU A 1088 -31.10 -21.20 27.82
N GLN A 1089 -29.81 -21.17 27.47
CA GLN A 1089 -29.24 -22.10 26.49
C GLN A 1089 -29.24 -23.54 27.01
N ASP A 1090 -28.95 -23.77 28.30
CA ASP A 1090 -29.04 -25.11 28.92
C ASP A 1090 -30.50 -25.60 28.99
N ILE A 1091 -31.47 -24.71 29.22
CA ILE A 1091 -32.90 -25.03 29.15
C ILE A 1091 -33.34 -25.38 27.73
N LEU A 1092 -32.92 -24.60 26.73
CA LEU A 1092 -33.26 -24.85 25.31
C LEU A 1092 -32.68 -26.18 24.82
N GLN A 1093 -31.44 -26.51 25.17
CA GLN A 1093 -30.86 -27.82 24.85
C GLN A 1093 -31.56 -28.98 25.57
N LYS A 1094 -32.02 -28.78 26.82
CA LYS A 1094 -32.86 -29.77 27.53
C LYS A 1094 -34.23 -29.93 26.87
N GLN A 1095 -34.77 -28.87 26.30
CA GLN A 1095 -36.03 -28.90 25.55
C GLN A 1095 -35.89 -29.64 24.23
N GLU A 1096 -34.84 -29.35 23.43
CA GLU A 1096 -34.53 -30.11 22.21
C GLU A 1096 -34.29 -31.60 22.50
N PHE A 1097 -33.66 -31.92 23.64
CA PHE A 1097 -33.50 -33.30 24.09
C PHE A 1097 -34.84 -33.98 24.42
N LEU A 1098 -35.73 -33.28 25.14
CA LEU A 1098 -37.08 -33.77 25.43
C LEU A 1098 -37.89 -33.95 24.14
N GLU A 1099 -37.79 -33.03 23.19
CA GLU A 1099 -38.46 -33.11 21.89
C GLU A 1099 -37.92 -34.29 21.06
N ALA A 1100 -36.59 -34.47 20.98
CA ALA A 1100 -36.00 -35.62 20.30
C ALA A 1100 -36.32 -36.97 20.98
N TYR A 1101 -36.45 -36.97 22.32
CA TYR A 1101 -36.85 -38.15 23.09
C TYR A 1101 -38.34 -38.48 22.92
N LEU A 1102 -39.20 -37.46 22.83
CA LEU A 1102 -40.63 -37.61 22.55
C LEU A 1102 -40.88 -38.08 21.12
N VAL A 1103 -40.14 -37.54 20.14
CA VAL A 1103 -40.21 -37.99 18.74
C VAL A 1103 -39.78 -39.46 18.59
N ARG A 1104 -38.68 -39.89 19.25
CA ARG A 1104 -38.29 -41.31 19.26
C ARG A 1104 -39.26 -42.22 20.00
N ARG A 1105 -39.99 -41.69 20.99
CA ARG A 1105 -41.01 -42.44 21.74
C ARG A 1105 -42.31 -42.58 20.94
N ASP A 1106 -42.67 -41.57 20.15
CA ASP A 1106 -43.81 -41.63 19.22
C ASP A 1106 -43.53 -42.61 18.07
N GLU A 1107 -42.30 -42.65 17.53
CA GLU A 1107 -41.88 -43.63 16.52
C GLU A 1107 -41.91 -45.09 17.02
N GLN A 1108 -41.78 -45.32 18.34
CA GLN A 1108 -41.91 -46.65 18.95
C GLN A 1108 -43.35 -47.07 19.28
N SER A 1109 -44.35 -46.21 19.04
CA SER A 1109 -45.75 -46.44 19.46
C SER A 1109 -46.74 -46.81 18.34
N SER A 1110 -46.30 -46.91 17.08
CA SER A 1110 -47.12 -47.36 15.94
C SER A 1110 -46.82 -48.81 15.51
N PRO A 1111 -47.82 -49.70 15.32
CA PRO A 1111 -47.55 -51.09 14.97
C PRO A 1111 -47.46 -51.35 13.44
N SER A 1112 -46.38 -52.04 13.07
CA SER A 1112 -46.17 -52.90 11.87
C SER A 1112 -45.82 -52.23 10.52
N PRO A 1113 -45.35 -53.00 9.52
CA PRO A 1113 -44.42 -54.15 9.52
C PRO A 1113 -43.24 -53.89 8.54
N PHE A 1114 -42.02 -54.33 8.81
CA PHE A 1114 -41.05 -54.80 7.79
C PHE A 1114 -39.72 -55.15 8.47
N HIS A 1115 -39.44 -56.44 8.52
CA HIS A 1115 -38.09 -56.97 8.67
C HIS A 1115 -37.34 -56.76 7.35
N SER A 1116 -36.20 -56.08 7.36
CA SER A 1116 -34.93 -56.53 6.75
C SER A 1116 -33.86 -55.44 6.79
N GLU A 1117 -32.66 -55.82 7.21
CA GLU A 1117 -31.35 -55.29 6.77
C GLU A 1117 -30.97 -53.83 7.09
N MET A 1118 -30.15 -53.68 8.14
CA MET A 1118 -28.77 -53.13 8.10
C MET A 1118 -28.37 -52.68 9.51
N GLN A 1119 -27.57 -53.52 10.18
CA GLN A 1119 -26.79 -53.11 11.36
C GLN A 1119 -25.49 -52.45 10.89
N PRO A 1120 -25.05 -51.32 11.46
CA PRO A 1120 -23.69 -50.83 11.28
C PRO A 1120 -22.73 -51.76 12.02
N SER A 1121 -21.80 -52.34 11.27
CA SER A 1121 -20.71 -53.19 11.75
C SER A 1121 -19.77 -52.40 12.66
N VAL A 1122 -19.79 -52.71 13.95
CA VAL A 1122 -18.68 -52.44 14.87
C VAL A 1122 -17.45 -53.21 14.37
N PRO A 1123 -16.27 -52.59 14.18
CA PRO A 1123 -15.06 -53.36 13.92
C PRO A 1123 -14.77 -54.22 15.14
N ALA A 1124 -14.78 -55.54 14.94
CA ALA A 1124 -14.42 -56.52 15.94
C ALA A 1124 -12.97 -56.28 16.40
N VAL A 1125 -12.82 -55.63 17.55
CA VAL A 1125 -11.63 -55.77 18.39
C VAL A 1125 -11.77 -57.12 19.09
N ASP A 1126 -11.52 -58.21 18.38
CA ASP A 1126 -11.26 -59.49 19.04
C ASP A 1126 -10.49 -60.47 18.15
N ARG A 1127 -9.45 -61.07 18.76
CA ARG A 1127 -8.60 -62.22 18.34
C ARG A 1127 -7.15 -62.04 17.86
N ASP A 1128 -6.62 -60.86 17.59
CA ASP A 1128 -5.19 -60.73 17.23
C ASP A 1128 -4.30 -60.02 18.26
N ILE A 1129 -4.88 -59.48 19.33
CA ILE A 1129 -4.10 -58.89 20.44
C ILE A 1129 -3.59 -59.98 21.39
N GLU A 1130 -4.34 -61.07 21.62
CA GLU A 1130 -3.85 -62.22 22.41
C GLU A 1130 -2.70 -62.98 21.75
N ARG A 1131 -2.53 -62.93 20.42
CA ARG A 1131 -1.37 -63.53 19.73
C ARG A 1131 -0.11 -62.67 19.78
N MET A 1132 -0.23 -61.37 20.04
CA MET A 1132 0.94 -60.48 20.17
C MET A 1132 1.50 -60.38 21.59
N TYR A 1133 0.70 -60.69 22.63
CA TYR A 1133 1.17 -60.75 24.01
C TYR A 1133 1.92 -62.04 24.38
N GLY A 1134 1.94 -63.05 23.49
CA GLY A 1134 2.61 -64.34 23.72
C GLY A 1134 4.14 -64.36 23.54
N MET A 1135 4.80 -63.23 23.23
CA MET A 1135 6.26 -63.22 22.97
C MET A 1135 7.11 -62.50 24.02
N TYR A 1136 6.53 -62.00 25.11
CA TYR A 1136 7.31 -61.39 26.20
C TYR A 1136 6.76 -61.74 27.60
N SER A 1137 7.03 -62.97 28.06
CA SER A 1137 7.25 -63.26 29.50
C SER A 1137 7.83 -64.67 29.65
N ALA A 1138 9.01 -64.76 30.25
CA ALA A 1138 9.62 -66.01 30.68
C ALA A 1138 9.32 -66.22 32.18
N ASP A 1139 8.18 -66.83 32.51
CA ASP A 1139 8.02 -67.71 33.68
C ASP A 1139 6.65 -68.42 33.65
N PRO A 1140 6.57 -69.76 33.69
CA PRO A 1140 5.30 -70.47 33.68
C PRO A 1140 4.97 -70.94 35.10
N HIS A 1141 4.08 -70.26 35.82
CA HIS A 1141 3.17 -70.83 36.84
C HIS A 1141 2.45 -69.69 37.56
N ILE A 1142 1.11 -69.65 37.48
CA ILE A 1142 0.13 -69.39 38.57
C ILE A 1142 -1.21 -68.88 37.98
N VAL A 1143 -2.17 -69.81 37.94
CA VAL A 1143 -3.59 -69.67 38.32
C VAL A 1143 -4.53 -68.77 37.50
N ARG A 1144 -5.39 -69.46 36.74
CA ARG A 1144 -6.76 -69.07 36.33
C ARG A 1144 -7.58 -68.48 37.49
N ARG A 1145 -8.28 -67.37 37.25
CA ARG A 1145 -9.62 -67.05 37.79
C ARG A 1145 -10.19 -65.92 36.93
N GLU A 1146 -11.13 -66.24 36.04
CA GLU A 1146 -12.58 -66.14 36.26
C GLU A 1146 -13.11 -64.70 36.31
N VAL A 1147 -13.79 -64.34 35.21
CA VAL A 1147 -15.22 -63.99 35.16
C VAL A 1147 -15.61 -62.51 34.89
N PHE A 1148 -16.43 -62.41 33.83
CA PHE A 1148 -17.36 -61.38 33.32
C PHE A 1148 -16.84 -60.19 32.52
#